data_AF-A0A3D0MWH2-F1
#
_entry.id   AF-A0A3D0MWH2-F1
#
_cell.length_a   1.000
_cell.length_b   1.000
_cell.length_c   1.000
_cell.angle_alpha   90.00
_cell.angle_beta   90.00
_cell.angle_gamma   90.00
#
_symmetry.space_group_name_H-M   'P 1'
#
loop_
_entity.id
_entity.type
_entity.pdbx_description
1 polymer ?
#
loop_
_entity_poly.entity_id
_entity_poly.type
_entity_poly.pdbx_seq_one_letter_code
_entity_poly.pdbx_strand_id
1 'polypeptide(L)'
;VQPDYFSFDAHEVLSYLPVQFKDLNTGFSDDWKAENNNEYNQSLQLRVFGDRTSRTDESSFDYRDPYNPTPQGSYIYQLVRNKTYADYMQPRAMMLAQPQIHANMEWKNATGKYWGNREPTNEEIQAQFGISITHGADGFSLFTYQSHSWPTYGSISHYSDMLKTHFPDTVEPAPADSFMFIGLLELNSPGRRIYNMYGQEKWDYVSAMNLKIQNWKPHLDKINWKSGWSVHSEGANHEFMTDIKSIYRNPQLEYDPEDDPEERFWEIGFYEPNPFLNPATDRSKYFVAVNRRCVPETTPGEGDYRKLKIRFNISHLQNFNNWKITDLNTGADVLTFDKNNDIYHNLGEFEPGEANLFKLSPVMQEGGTFVTNEEFGGLEIDCNDNVNNGGYNIDIVQGTTINFAEGKRIIMNGGEFTCGYSLIGNPSLTTVIMRGIDGEDWGGIEFNGCNLIKVNKTEFSKLKENTPSTSYILSAVDCPQMLIYNSTFTVESNRINCGAISSNFISEPNFENVAIDITGNYFDINGTGIPVVQVLGYSFNQIPVLIRWNTFEGDGNSNNAIFLSNVTGGIIRNNKIEGFHNGIHSAVSYIDFYNNEVSNTGYENYNLNLNAGSYFNLKSEMGNYYLGGYNKLNTSGDLASNIILQNSYFDADKGFNVFNVKSGSPHFTGTFNDDYFTTNDISIVDNCFKADNTPDYLNQDLSWEINISALNFYTGDNNCEIYSPESYEIVYFGDIEDTLWTKFVGIGGGSNENKGSNKVTEVTTGNLFKLKSDSLKVLMRKRKFNDVTRIGNEILNTYPDSAGLINVIQPVYFATLVTDDSIDTKITNYKTKLESVISTNGNNTSLVLRCNYFIQKCKVKLGEYQSALSGFQQIMQNFPYSWEGVVAGWDYSATQLLAGGGSGQGVKGNEDHELRELDEFHPDKFPINRDRL
;
A
#
# COMPACT_ATOMS: atom_id res chain seq x y z
N VAL A 1 -0.41 -42.35 29.45
CA VAL A 1 0.42 -42.46 28.23
C VAL A 1 1.80 -41.98 28.65
N GLN A 2 2.76 -42.87 28.83
CA GLN A 2 4.17 -42.44 28.99
C GLN A 2 4.58 -41.82 27.65
N PRO A 3 5.24 -40.64 27.64
CA PRO A 3 5.88 -40.18 26.42
C PRO A 3 6.93 -41.22 26.02
N ASP A 4 6.87 -41.70 24.77
CA ASP A 4 7.97 -42.45 24.19
C ASP A 4 9.12 -41.44 24.01
N TYR A 5 10.09 -41.47 24.93
CA TYR A 5 11.25 -40.59 24.89
C TYR A 5 12.37 -41.27 24.10
N PHE A 6 12.92 -40.56 23.13
CA PHE A 6 14.18 -40.93 22.49
C PHE A 6 15.30 -40.17 23.21
N SER A 7 15.91 -40.81 24.21
CA SER A 7 17.13 -40.26 24.82
C SER A 7 18.32 -40.67 23.96
N PHE A 8 19.03 -39.69 23.39
CA PHE A 8 20.37 -39.91 22.88
C PHE A 8 21.35 -39.14 23.75
N ASP A 9 22.42 -39.82 24.07
CA ASP A 9 23.36 -39.37 25.06
C ASP A 9 24.69 -39.09 24.37
N ALA A 10 25.06 -37.82 24.28
CA ALA A 10 26.32 -37.40 23.70
C ALA A 10 27.46 -37.39 24.75
N HIS A 11 27.36 -38.21 25.81
CA HIS A 11 28.43 -38.39 26.82
C HIS A 11 29.83 -38.69 26.22
N GLU A 12 29.94 -39.03 24.92
CA GLU A 12 31.16 -39.56 24.32
C GLU A 12 31.92 -38.61 23.39
N VAL A 13 31.45 -37.37 23.33
CA VAL A 13 32.25 -36.21 22.87
C VAL A 13 33.56 -36.05 23.65
N LEU A 14 33.63 -36.70 24.81
CA LEU A 14 34.55 -36.47 25.91
C LEU A 14 35.88 -37.24 25.81
N SER A 15 35.98 -38.24 24.93
CA SER A 15 37.18 -39.09 24.80
C SER A 15 38.24 -38.58 23.82
N TYR A 16 37.95 -37.51 23.05
CA TYR A 16 38.79 -37.08 21.91
C TYR A 16 39.51 -35.74 22.07
N LEU A 17 39.42 -35.10 23.24
CA LEU A 17 40.10 -33.84 23.54
C LEU A 17 41.31 -34.11 24.45
N PRO A 18 42.50 -33.53 24.22
CA PRO A 18 43.69 -33.87 24.99
C PRO A 18 43.54 -33.42 26.46
N VAL A 19 43.48 -34.38 27.38
CA VAL A 19 43.34 -34.12 28.83
C VAL A 19 44.68 -34.33 29.52
N GLN A 20 45.47 -33.28 29.70
CA GLN A 20 46.56 -33.29 30.69
C GLN A 20 46.64 -31.97 31.46
N PHE A 21 45.95 -31.90 32.59
CA PHE A 21 46.10 -30.80 33.56
C PHE A 21 47.38 -31.00 34.40
N LYS A 22 48.08 -29.92 34.78
CA LYS A 22 49.21 -29.93 35.74
C LYS A 22 48.88 -29.00 36.91
N ASP A 23 49.15 -29.47 38.12
CA ASP A 23 49.23 -28.74 39.39
C ASP A 23 48.00 -27.93 39.89
N LEU A 24 47.57 -28.23 41.13
CA LEU A 24 46.55 -27.49 41.86
C LEU A 24 47.10 -27.10 43.22
N ASN A 25 47.45 -25.84 43.39
CA ASN A 25 47.74 -25.30 44.73
C ASN A 25 47.21 -23.89 45.00
N THR A 26 46.37 -23.32 44.13
CA THR A 26 45.62 -22.08 44.40
C THR A 26 44.29 -22.16 43.67
N GLY A 27 43.21 -21.65 44.26
CA GLY A 27 41.85 -21.72 43.69
C GLY A 27 41.81 -21.36 42.21
N PHE A 28 41.20 -22.26 41.42
CA PHE A 28 41.00 -22.19 39.96
C PHE A 28 42.28 -21.88 39.16
N SER A 29 42.96 -22.95 38.69
CA SER A 29 44.14 -22.82 37.81
C SER A 29 43.74 -22.40 36.39
N ASP A 30 44.55 -21.54 35.75
CA ASP A 30 44.48 -21.21 34.32
C ASP A 30 44.64 -22.45 33.41
N ASP A 31 45.21 -23.53 33.95
CA ASP A 31 45.42 -24.79 33.22
C ASP A 31 44.11 -25.53 32.88
N TRP A 32 42.95 -25.09 33.40
CA TRP A 32 41.63 -25.69 33.10
C TRP A 32 40.99 -25.19 31.80
N LYS A 33 41.63 -24.23 31.14
CA LYS A 33 41.29 -23.75 29.79
C LYS A 33 41.99 -24.63 28.75
N ALA A 34 41.51 -24.64 27.52
CA ALA A 34 42.27 -25.27 26.44
C ALA A 34 43.60 -24.54 26.27
N GLU A 35 44.72 -25.27 26.18
CA GLU A 35 46.04 -24.68 25.95
C GLU A 35 46.08 -23.86 24.64
N ASN A 36 45.26 -24.26 23.66
CA ASN A 36 45.04 -23.55 22.40
C ASN A 36 43.55 -23.62 22.01
N ASN A 37 42.85 -22.48 22.12
CA ASN A 37 41.42 -22.39 21.78
C ASN A 37 41.11 -22.73 20.32
N ASN A 38 42.05 -22.53 19.38
CA ASN A 38 41.83 -22.78 17.96
C ASN A 38 41.94 -24.28 17.63
N GLU A 39 42.99 -24.96 18.10
CA GLU A 39 43.13 -26.42 17.96
C GLU A 39 41.98 -27.18 18.65
N TYR A 40 41.57 -26.68 19.82
CA TYR A 40 40.39 -27.18 20.52
C TYR A 40 39.13 -27.01 19.67
N ASN A 41 38.88 -25.81 19.17
CA ASN A 41 37.70 -25.55 18.35
C ASN A 41 37.72 -26.41 17.09
N GLN A 42 38.87 -26.64 16.45
CA GLN A 42 38.97 -27.51 15.29
C GLN A 42 38.61 -28.97 15.63
N SER A 43 39.02 -29.46 16.80
CA SER A 43 38.60 -30.77 17.31
C SER A 43 37.11 -30.83 17.62
N LEU A 44 36.55 -29.76 18.19
CA LEU A 44 35.12 -29.59 18.42
C LEU A 44 34.34 -29.64 17.09
N GLN A 45 34.82 -28.93 16.07
CA GLN A 45 34.15 -28.91 14.77
C GLN A 45 34.21 -30.28 14.09
N LEU A 46 35.39 -30.90 14.01
CA LEU A 46 35.58 -32.12 13.21
C LEU A 46 35.08 -33.40 13.89
N ARG A 47 35.14 -33.49 15.21
CA ARG A 47 34.85 -34.74 15.95
C ARG A 47 33.56 -34.67 16.75
N VAL A 48 33.36 -33.56 17.45
CA VAL A 48 32.27 -33.41 18.43
C VAL A 48 30.97 -33.05 17.74
N PHE A 49 30.92 -31.87 17.11
CA PHE A 49 29.80 -31.49 16.26
C PHE A 49 29.79 -32.34 14.98
N GLY A 50 30.98 -32.52 14.38
CA GLY A 50 31.23 -33.37 13.22
C GLY A 50 30.30 -33.08 12.05
N ASP A 51 29.92 -34.14 11.35
CA ASP A 51 28.94 -34.14 10.26
C ASP A 51 27.98 -35.34 10.35
N ARG A 52 27.12 -35.50 9.35
CA ARG A 52 26.10 -36.57 9.28
C ARG A 52 26.64 -37.98 9.00
N THR A 53 27.93 -38.11 8.72
CA THR A 53 28.56 -39.36 8.28
C THR A 53 29.63 -39.85 9.25
N SER A 54 30.10 -38.95 10.12
CA SER A 54 31.12 -39.16 11.13
C SER A 54 30.66 -40.18 12.18
N ARG A 55 30.98 -41.46 11.94
CA ARG A 55 30.76 -42.59 12.86
C ARG A 55 32.06 -42.98 13.55
N THR A 56 32.04 -43.30 14.84
CA THR A 56 33.15 -44.06 15.46
C THR A 56 33.22 -45.46 14.84
N ASP A 57 34.44 -45.92 14.61
CA ASP A 57 34.74 -47.22 14.00
C ASP A 57 34.19 -48.39 14.84
N GLU A 58 33.48 -49.34 14.22
CA GLU A 58 32.78 -50.46 14.89
C GLU A 58 33.75 -51.42 15.61
N SER A 59 35.04 -51.40 15.25
CA SER A 59 36.08 -52.26 15.81
C SER A 59 36.54 -51.87 17.23
N SER A 60 36.13 -50.69 17.71
CA SER A 60 36.51 -50.15 19.04
C SER A 60 35.65 -50.69 20.20
N PHE A 61 34.66 -51.54 19.93
CA PHE A 61 33.57 -51.84 20.86
C PHE A 61 33.62 -53.25 21.48
N ASP A 62 33.40 -53.36 22.79
CA ASP A 62 33.10 -54.62 23.47
C ASP A 62 31.58 -54.77 23.64
N TYR A 63 30.97 -55.62 22.81
CA TYR A 63 29.54 -55.95 22.81
C TYR A 63 29.01 -56.57 24.13
N ARG A 64 29.86 -56.69 25.16
CA ARG A 64 29.54 -57.31 26.45
C ARG A 64 29.27 -56.32 27.58
N ASP A 65 29.41 -55.01 27.35
CA ASP A 65 29.02 -53.99 28.34
C ASP A 65 27.54 -53.59 28.15
N PRO A 66 26.63 -54.00 29.06
CA PRO A 66 25.21 -53.65 28.98
C PRO A 66 24.92 -52.16 29.20
N TYR A 67 25.92 -51.36 29.59
CA TYR A 67 25.78 -49.91 29.77
C TYR A 67 26.19 -49.10 28.53
N ASN A 68 26.71 -49.73 27.47
CA ASN A 68 27.18 -48.99 26.30
C ASN A 68 26.87 -49.68 24.95
N PRO A 69 25.60 -49.68 24.46
CA PRO A 69 25.29 -50.24 23.15
C PRO A 69 25.06 -49.15 22.07
N THR A 70 25.73 -49.36 20.93
CA THR A 70 25.52 -48.80 19.56
C THR A 70 26.52 -47.75 19.05
N PRO A 71 26.80 -47.70 17.73
CA PRO A 71 27.88 -46.88 17.15
C PRO A 71 27.71 -45.38 17.45
N GLN A 72 28.78 -44.76 17.94
CA GLN A 72 28.82 -43.39 18.45
C GLN A 72 29.21 -42.45 17.29
N GLY A 73 28.26 -41.86 16.60
CA GLY A 73 28.58 -40.77 15.69
C GLY A 73 28.66 -39.41 16.39
N SER A 74 29.08 -38.40 15.64
CA SER A 74 29.08 -36.99 16.05
C SER A 74 27.70 -36.50 16.55
N TYR A 75 27.65 -35.32 17.17
CA TYR A 75 26.40 -34.71 17.62
C TYR A 75 25.37 -34.57 16.48
N ILE A 76 25.81 -34.09 15.31
CA ILE A 76 24.95 -33.95 14.13
C ILE A 76 24.49 -35.31 13.61
N TYR A 77 25.36 -36.33 13.60
CA TYR A 77 24.98 -37.69 13.23
C TYR A 77 23.87 -38.22 14.14
N GLN A 78 23.97 -38.03 15.46
CA GLN A 78 22.96 -38.50 16.40
C GLN A 78 21.63 -37.76 16.22
N LEU A 79 21.66 -36.43 16.05
CA LEU A 79 20.45 -35.64 15.79
C LEU A 79 19.72 -36.15 14.53
N VAL A 80 20.43 -36.30 13.42
CA VAL A 80 19.86 -36.72 12.14
C VAL A 80 19.36 -38.15 12.17
N ARG A 81 20.12 -39.07 12.79
CA ARG A 81 19.71 -40.46 12.98
C ARG A 81 18.41 -40.56 13.78
N ASN A 82 18.33 -39.84 14.90
CA ASN A 82 17.16 -39.88 15.77
C ASN A 82 15.95 -39.19 15.14
N LYS A 83 16.15 -38.08 14.44
CA LYS A 83 15.08 -37.43 13.68
C LYS A 83 14.50 -38.37 12.60
N THR A 84 15.38 -39.00 11.82
CA THR A 84 14.98 -39.99 10.81
C THR A 84 14.22 -41.17 11.43
N TYR A 85 14.67 -41.65 12.59
CA TYR A 85 14.02 -42.73 13.31
C TYR A 85 12.65 -42.32 13.88
N ALA A 86 12.56 -41.12 14.45
CA ALA A 86 11.31 -40.56 14.98
C ALA A 86 10.29 -40.38 13.85
N ASP A 87 10.69 -39.81 12.71
CA ASP A 87 9.80 -39.62 11.56
C ASP A 87 9.30 -40.96 10.98
N TYR A 88 10.12 -42.00 11.01
CA TYR A 88 9.75 -43.32 10.54
C TYR A 88 8.83 -44.09 11.51
N MET A 89 9.18 -44.10 12.80
CA MET A 89 8.48 -44.92 13.80
C MET A 89 7.25 -44.21 14.38
N GLN A 90 7.37 -42.90 14.61
CA GLN A 90 6.36 -42.08 15.29
C GLN A 90 6.34 -40.66 14.69
N PRO A 91 5.81 -40.47 13.47
CA PRO A 91 5.79 -39.18 12.76
C PRO A 91 5.02 -38.05 13.45
N ARG A 92 4.41 -38.32 14.61
CA ARG A 92 3.71 -37.34 15.46
C ARG A 92 4.41 -37.06 16.79
N ALA A 93 5.50 -37.75 17.09
CA ALA A 93 6.26 -37.54 18.30
C ALA A 93 7.14 -36.29 18.15
N MET A 94 7.23 -35.49 19.22
CA MET A 94 8.16 -34.38 19.29
C MET A 94 9.54 -34.89 19.70
N MET A 95 10.58 -34.53 18.96
CA MET A 95 11.97 -34.77 19.33
C MET A 95 12.45 -33.64 20.25
N LEU A 96 12.62 -33.95 21.54
CA LEU A 96 13.22 -33.03 22.49
C LEU A 96 14.73 -33.29 22.56
N ALA A 97 15.53 -32.28 22.22
CA ALA A 97 16.97 -32.33 22.43
C ALA A 97 17.31 -31.94 23.87
N GLN A 98 18.29 -32.64 24.45
CA GLN A 98 18.80 -32.33 25.78
C GLN A 98 20.30 -32.02 25.69
N PRO A 99 20.69 -30.78 25.36
CA PRO A 99 22.08 -30.36 25.40
C PRO A 99 22.63 -30.51 26.82
N GLN A 100 23.77 -31.18 26.97
CA GLN A 100 24.39 -31.39 28.28
C GLN A 100 25.26 -30.17 28.64
N ILE A 101 24.85 -29.45 29.69
CA ILE A 101 25.57 -28.26 30.22
C ILE A 101 26.38 -28.62 31.48
N HIS A 102 27.10 -29.73 31.47
CA HIS A 102 27.83 -30.16 32.66
C HIS A 102 29.24 -30.66 32.37
N ALA A 103 30.07 -30.54 33.40
CA ALA A 103 31.43 -31.05 33.47
C ALA A 103 31.58 -31.97 34.66
N ASN A 104 32.51 -32.93 34.55
CA ASN A 104 32.87 -33.83 35.63
C ASN A 104 34.38 -33.88 35.80
N MET A 105 34.84 -34.01 37.02
CA MET A 105 36.26 -34.17 37.31
C MET A 105 36.44 -35.28 38.32
N GLU A 106 37.31 -36.22 38.00
CA GLU A 106 37.74 -37.33 38.82
C GLU A 106 39.18 -37.08 39.26
N TRP A 107 39.46 -37.16 40.56
CA TRP A 107 40.84 -37.14 41.03
C TRP A 107 41.50 -38.52 40.83
N LYS A 108 42.59 -38.60 40.05
CA LYS A 108 43.35 -39.84 39.86
C LYS A 108 44.58 -39.87 40.77
N ASN A 109 44.49 -40.69 41.82
CA ASN A 109 45.57 -40.91 42.78
C ASN A 109 46.89 -41.38 42.12
N ALA A 110 46.82 -42.16 41.04
CA ALA A 110 48.00 -42.71 40.35
C ALA A 110 48.85 -41.64 39.63
N THR A 111 48.24 -40.54 39.21
CA THR A 111 48.90 -39.48 38.45
C THR A 111 49.03 -38.18 39.24
N GLY A 112 48.35 -38.06 40.39
CA GLY A 112 48.25 -36.82 41.15
C GLY A 112 47.54 -35.71 40.38
N LYS A 113 46.62 -36.08 39.47
CA LYS A 113 45.97 -35.16 38.53
C LYS A 113 44.47 -35.39 38.51
N TYR A 114 43.71 -34.31 38.31
CA TYR A 114 42.31 -34.44 37.92
C TYR A 114 42.21 -34.88 36.46
N TRP A 115 41.22 -35.73 36.21
CA TRP A 115 40.88 -36.29 34.93
C TRP A 115 39.38 -36.16 34.73
N GLY A 116 38.93 -35.71 33.57
CA GLY A 116 37.51 -35.51 33.34
C GLY A 116 37.26 -34.39 32.37
N ASN A 117 36.00 -34.01 32.27
CA ASN A 117 35.48 -33.13 31.24
C ASN A 117 35.44 -31.70 31.75
N ARG A 118 35.99 -30.79 30.94
CA ARG A 118 35.93 -29.36 31.22
C ARG A 118 34.51 -28.83 31.11
N GLU A 119 34.26 -27.71 31.78
CA GLU A 119 32.99 -27.00 31.65
C GLU A 119 32.82 -26.46 30.22
N PRO A 120 31.64 -26.59 29.59
CA PRO A 120 31.38 -25.95 28.30
C PRO A 120 31.37 -24.42 28.41
N THR A 121 31.90 -23.73 27.38
CA THR A 121 31.82 -22.27 27.28
C THR A 121 30.38 -21.82 27.02
N ASN A 122 30.12 -20.52 27.10
CA ASN A 122 28.80 -19.96 26.79
C ASN A 122 28.43 -20.24 25.32
N GLU A 123 29.37 -20.04 24.41
CA GLU A 123 29.25 -20.22 22.96
C GLU A 123 28.96 -21.67 22.60
N GLU A 124 29.59 -22.65 23.28
CA GLU A 124 29.33 -24.08 23.04
C GLU A 124 27.91 -24.48 23.38
N ILE A 125 27.34 -23.90 24.44
CA ILE A 125 25.97 -24.16 24.87
C ILE A 125 25.00 -23.62 23.83
N GLN A 126 25.24 -22.40 23.35
CA GLN A 126 24.41 -21.80 22.31
C GLN A 126 24.55 -22.53 20.97
N ALA A 127 25.76 -22.96 20.60
CA ALA A 127 26.00 -23.76 19.40
C ALA A 127 25.26 -25.09 19.45
N GLN A 128 25.36 -25.84 20.55
CA GLN A 128 24.62 -27.10 20.72
C GLN A 128 23.12 -26.88 20.57
N PHE A 129 22.59 -25.82 21.17
CA PHE A 129 21.19 -25.44 21.03
C PHE A 129 20.81 -25.13 19.56
N GLY A 130 21.55 -24.24 18.90
CA GLY A 130 21.29 -23.84 17.53
C GLY A 130 21.38 -25.02 16.55
N ILE A 131 22.41 -25.85 16.69
CA ILE A 131 22.63 -27.05 15.88
C ILE A 131 21.47 -28.03 16.03
N SER A 132 20.97 -28.21 17.25
CA SER A 132 19.82 -29.09 17.49
C SER A 132 18.57 -28.62 16.78
N ILE A 133 18.27 -27.31 16.84
CA ILE A 133 17.17 -26.71 16.08
C ILE A 133 17.40 -26.96 14.59
N THR A 134 18.57 -26.58 14.07
CA THR A 134 18.94 -26.75 12.67
C THR A 134 18.70 -28.17 12.13
N HIS A 135 18.95 -29.21 12.93
CA HIS A 135 18.75 -30.61 12.56
C HIS A 135 17.45 -31.24 13.09
N GLY A 136 16.44 -30.42 13.40
CA GLY A 136 15.05 -30.83 13.50
C GLY A 136 14.54 -31.15 14.90
N ALA A 137 15.19 -30.66 15.96
CA ALA A 137 14.64 -30.75 17.31
C ALA A 137 13.39 -29.86 17.46
N ASP A 138 12.30 -30.44 17.94
CA ASP A 138 11.01 -29.77 18.18
C ASP A 138 10.99 -29.00 19.51
N GLY A 139 11.95 -29.27 20.40
CA GLY A 139 12.06 -28.58 21.66
C GLY A 139 13.31 -28.99 22.44
N PHE A 140 13.45 -28.36 23.60
CA PHE A 140 14.62 -28.49 24.44
C PHE A 140 14.22 -28.75 25.87
N SER A 141 14.97 -29.62 26.53
CA SER A 141 14.90 -29.73 27.98
C SER A 141 16.23 -29.31 28.59
N LEU A 142 16.24 -28.13 29.21
CA LEU A 142 17.37 -27.65 29.98
C LEU A 142 17.17 -28.07 31.43
N PHE A 143 17.85 -29.13 31.83
CA PHE A 143 17.89 -29.54 33.23
C PHE A 143 19.09 -28.89 33.91
N THR A 144 18.86 -28.31 35.09
CA THR A 144 19.92 -28.06 36.07
C THR A 144 20.31 -29.41 36.68
N TYR A 145 21.08 -30.24 35.98
CA TYR A 145 21.58 -31.47 36.56
C TYR A 145 22.62 -31.16 37.65
N GLN A 146 22.39 -31.71 38.85
CA GLN A 146 23.48 -32.34 39.61
C GLN A 146 23.49 -33.80 39.17
N SER A 147 24.51 -34.24 38.46
CA SER A 147 24.67 -35.65 38.09
C SER A 147 24.86 -36.48 39.36
N HIS A 148 24.07 -37.55 39.48
CA HIS A 148 24.00 -38.45 40.62
C HIS A 148 25.34 -39.17 40.82
N SER A 149 25.87 -39.14 42.05
CA SER A 149 27.04 -39.93 42.43
C SER A 149 26.61 -41.37 42.74
N TRP A 150 27.29 -42.35 42.18
CA TRP A 150 27.40 -43.65 42.82
C TRP A 150 28.54 -43.56 43.82
N PRO A 151 28.30 -43.43 45.14
CA PRO A 151 29.30 -43.82 46.09
C PRO A 151 29.44 -45.34 45.96
N THR A 152 30.62 -45.82 45.56
CA THR A 152 30.98 -47.23 45.72
C THR A 152 30.66 -47.61 47.16
N TYR A 153 29.80 -48.61 47.34
CA TYR A 153 29.22 -49.04 48.61
C TYR A 153 30.20 -48.96 49.81
N GLY A 154 29.96 -48.02 50.73
CA GLY A 154 30.72 -47.94 51.98
C GLY A 154 30.77 -46.56 52.65
N SER A 155 29.68 -46.17 53.31
CA SER A 155 29.55 -45.09 54.32
C SER A 155 29.41 -43.62 53.84
N ILE A 156 28.29 -43.05 54.26
CA ILE A 156 27.74 -41.73 53.94
C ILE A 156 28.17 -40.72 55.03
N SER A 157 29.43 -40.25 55.01
CA SER A 157 29.82 -39.16 55.91
C SER A 157 30.83 -38.15 55.35
N HIS A 158 31.16 -38.19 54.05
CA HIS A 158 32.29 -37.42 53.50
C HIS A 158 31.93 -36.32 52.48
N TYR A 159 30.66 -35.99 52.25
CA TYR A 159 30.34 -34.77 51.51
C TYR A 159 30.61 -33.49 52.34
N SER A 160 30.66 -33.60 53.67
CA SER A 160 31.03 -32.51 54.58
C SER A 160 32.53 -32.32 54.79
N ASP A 161 33.39 -33.25 54.35
CA ASP A 161 34.84 -33.17 54.58
C ASP A 161 35.59 -32.48 53.43
N MET A 162 34.99 -32.36 52.24
CA MET A 162 35.55 -31.54 51.15
C MET A 162 35.41 -30.03 51.40
N LEU A 163 34.55 -29.63 52.34
CA LEU A 163 34.49 -28.27 52.89
C LEU A 163 35.61 -28.01 53.91
N LYS A 164 36.31 -29.04 54.41
CA LYS A 164 37.46 -28.85 55.30
C LYS A 164 38.77 -28.64 54.55
N THR A 165 38.94 -29.06 53.31
CA THR A 165 40.21 -28.83 52.58
C THR A 165 40.39 -27.40 52.06
N HIS A 166 39.36 -26.54 52.15
CA HIS A 166 39.52 -25.09 52.00
C HIS A 166 39.81 -24.39 53.36
N PHE A 167 39.88 -25.13 54.48
CA PHE A 167 40.26 -24.67 55.82
C PHE A 167 41.37 -25.56 56.41
N PRO A 168 42.63 -25.09 56.41
CA PRO A 168 43.82 -25.91 56.51
C PRO A 168 43.99 -26.48 57.92
N ASP A 169 44.16 -27.79 58.03
CA ASP A 169 45.35 -28.41 58.65
C ASP A 169 45.11 -29.91 58.96
N THR A 170 46.10 -30.73 58.55
CA THR A 170 46.40 -32.13 58.92
C THR A 170 45.92 -33.30 58.01
N VAL A 171 46.85 -33.71 57.12
CA VAL A 171 47.31 -35.08 56.73
C VAL A 171 46.29 -36.21 56.44
N GLU A 172 46.16 -36.53 55.13
CA GLU A 172 45.93 -37.81 54.36
C GLU A 172 45.29 -39.08 54.98
N PRO A 173 44.57 -39.94 54.20
CA PRO A 173 44.70 -40.17 52.75
C PRO A 173 43.44 -39.92 51.92
N ALA A 174 43.67 -39.63 50.63
CA ALA A 174 42.65 -39.46 49.61
C ALA A 174 41.73 -40.70 49.48
N PRO A 175 40.40 -40.51 49.38
CA PRO A 175 39.48 -41.59 49.01
C PRO A 175 39.77 -42.10 47.60
N ALA A 176 39.24 -43.29 47.28
CA ALA A 176 39.10 -43.77 45.91
C ALA A 176 38.25 -42.76 45.10
N ASP A 177 38.81 -42.23 44.02
CA ASP A 177 38.16 -41.49 42.93
C ASP A 177 36.98 -40.58 43.35
N SER A 178 37.30 -39.39 43.90
CA SER A 178 36.29 -38.38 44.23
C SER A 178 35.90 -37.55 42.99
N PHE A 179 34.59 -37.49 42.70
CA PHE A 179 34.02 -36.73 41.59
C PHE A 179 33.55 -35.32 42.02
N MET A 180 33.93 -34.29 41.27
CA MET A 180 33.32 -32.96 41.32
C MET A 180 32.54 -32.70 40.03
N PHE A 181 31.27 -32.31 40.15
CA PHE A 181 30.43 -31.95 39.01
C PHE A 181 30.12 -30.46 39.04
N ILE A 182 30.07 -29.87 37.85
CA ILE A 182 30.08 -28.42 37.66
C ILE A 182 28.95 -28.07 36.68
N GLY A 183 27.96 -27.29 37.15
CA GLY A 183 26.74 -26.95 36.40
C GLY A 183 26.23 -25.52 36.66
N LEU A 184 24.99 -25.24 36.26
CA LEU A 184 24.35 -23.91 36.42
C LEU A 184 24.00 -23.55 37.88
N LEU A 185 23.88 -24.56 38.73
CA LEU A 185 23.66 -24.44 40.18
C LEU A 185 24.85 -25.04 40.93
N GLU A 186 25.33 -24.36 41.97
CA GLU A 186 26.44 -24.85 42.78
C GLU A 186 26.02 -25.97 43.74
N LEU A 187 26.91 -26.96 43.93
CA LEU A 187 26.57 -28.21 44.63
C LEU A 187 26.32 -28.06 46.14
N ASN A 188 26.70 -26.92 46.74
CA ASN A 188 26.58 -26.66 48.18
C ASN A 188 26.18 -25.21 48.52
N SER A 189 25.73 -24.45 47.52
CA SER A 189 25.23 -23.08 47.67
C SER A 189 23.95 -22.99 46.86
N PRO A 190 22.83 -22.49 47.41
CA PRO A 190 21.61 -22.24 46.62
C PRO A 190 21.81 -21.12 45.57
N GLY A 191 23.03 -20.59 45.43
CA GLY A 191 23.39 -19.57 44.46
C GLY A 191 23.46 -20.10 43.03
N ARG A 192 22.90 -19.30 42.12
CA ARG A 192 23.16 -19.39 40.69
C ARG A 192 24.64 -19.24 40.39
N ARG A 193 25.14 -19.95 39.38
CA ARG A 193 26.52 -19.76 38.93
C ARG A 193 26.69 -18.51 38.08
N ILE A 194 27.24 -17.45 38.68
CA ILE A 194 27.39 -16.15 38.00
C ILE A 194 28.44 -16.22 36.88
N TYR A 195 29.61 -16.81 37.13
CA TYR A 195 30.69 -16.93 36.15
C TYR A 195 31.09 -18.38 35.87
N ASN A 196 31.44 -18.69 34.61
CA ASN A 196 32.04 -19.99 34.22
C ASN A 196 33.56 -20.00 34.48
N MET A 197 34.23 -21.13 34.22
CA MET A 197 35.69 -21.26 34.36
C MET A 197 36.51 -20.34 33.45
N TYR A 198 35.89 -19.76 32.42
CA TYR A 198 36.51 -18.82 31.50
C TYR A 198 36.33 -17.36 31.94
N GLY A 199 35.65 -17.11 33.07
CA GLY A 199 35.34 -15.77 33.57
C GLY A 199 34.14 -15.11 32.88
N GLN A 200 33.38 -15.83 32.05
CA GLN A 200 32.21 -15.30 31.35
C GLN A 200 30.96 -15.40 32.22
N GLU A 201 30.04 -14.45 32.08
CA GLU A 201 28.74 -14.45 32.78
C GLU A 201 27.90 -15.64 32.32
N LYS A 202 27.85 -16.70 33.13
CA LYS A 202 27.27 -17.99 32.74
C LYS A 202 25.75 -17.98 32.88
N TRP A 203 25.26 -17.61 34.06
CA TRP A 203 23.84 -17.62 34.35
C TRP A 203 23.08 -16.62 33.47
N ASP A 204 23.57 -15.38 33.39
CA ASP A 204 22.88 -14.32 32.67
C ASP A 204 22.90 -14.60 31.15
N TYR A 205 23.98 -15.18 30.61
CA TYR A 205 24.03 -15.63 29.23
C TYR A 205 23.01 -16.75 28.94
N VAL A 206 22.98 -17.82 29.75
CA VAL A 206 22.00 -18.91 29.55
C VAL A 206 20.56 -18.41 29.75
N SER A 207 20.35 -17.45 30.65
CA SER A 207 19.07 -16.77 30.82
C SER A 207 18.66 -15.97 29.58
N ALA A 208 19.60 -15.22 28.97
CA ALA A 208 19.36 -14.47 27.74
C ALA A 208 19.10 -15.40 26.55
N MET A 209 19.85 -16.50 26.45
CA MET A 209 19.60 -17.56 25.48
C MET A 209 18.19 -18.11 25.65
N ASN A 210 17.76 -18.46 26.87
CA ASN A 210 16.40 -18.94 27.11
C ASN A 210 15.32 -17.94 26.71
N LEU A 211 15.53 -16.65 26.94
CA LEU A 211 14.61 -15.60 26.51
C LEU A 211 14.51 -15.56 24.97
N LYS A 212 15.64 -15.64 24.25
CA LYS A 212 15.68 -15.73 22.78
C LYS A 212 14.87 -16.93 22.26
N ILE A 213 14.95 -18.07 22.94
CA ILE A 213 14.17 -19.28 22.60
C ILE A 213 12.68 -19.05 22.82
N GLN A 214 12.30 -18.40 23.91
CA GLN A 214 10.89 -18.04 24.17
C GLN A 214 10.34 -17.09 23.09
N ASN A 215 11.17 -16.19 22.55
CA ASN A 215 10.79 -15.33 21.43
C ASN A 215 10.62 -16.13 20.13
N TRP A 216 11.45 -17.15 19.89
CA TRP A 216 11.33 -18.01 18.70
C TRP A 216 10.17 -18.97 18.75
N LYS A 217 9.81 -19.44 19.95
CA LYS A 217 8.81 -20.50 20.14
C LYS A 217 7.49 -20.25 19.39
N PRO A 218 6.85 -19.06 19.47
CA PRO A 218 5.63 -18.78 18.71
C PRO A 218 5.76 -18.95 17.18
N HIS A 219 6.97 -18.79 16.65
CA HIS A 219 7.27 -19.00 15.23
C HIS A 219 7.57 -20.48 14.94
N LEU A 220 8.42 -21.11 15.75
CA LEU A 220 8.77 -22.53 15.62
C LEU A 220 7.53 -23.44 15.70
N ASP A 221 6.57 -23.11 16.57
CA ASP A 221 5.30 -23.86 16.71
C ASP A 221 4.43 -23.81 15.43
N LYS A 222 4.70 -22.86 14.50
CA LYS A 222 3.94 -22.66 13.25
C LYS A 222 4.68 -23.10 12.00
N ILE A 223 5.90 -23.61 12.09
CA ILE A 223 6.69 -24.01 10.93
C ILE A 223 7.10 -25.47 11.06
N ASN A 224 7.24 -26.15 9.92
CA ASN A 224 7.69 -27.53 9.86
C ASN A 224 9.15 -27.57 9.42
N TRP A 225 9.97 -28.32 10.15
CA TRP A 225 11.35 -28.58 9.73
C TRP A 225 11.36 -29.35 8.41
N LYS A 226 12.21 -28.89 7.48
CA LYS A 226 12.39 -29.48 6.16
C LYS A 226 13.71 -30.22 6.05
N SER A 227 14.81 -29.53 6.40
CA SER A 227 16.17 -30.07 6.33
C SER A 227 17.13 -29.23 7.17
N GLY A 228 18.24 -29.82 7.59
CA GLY A 228 19.43 -29.09 8.09
C GLY A 228 20.62 -29.34 7.18
N TRP A 229 21.68 -28.55 7.26
CA TRP A 229 22.91 -28.79 6.50
C TRP A 229 24.11 -28.20 7.21
N SER A 230 25.21 -28.95 7.20
CA SER A 230 26.51 -28.48 7.62
C SER A 230 27.26 -27.91 6.43
N VAL A 231 27.36 -26.58 6.33
CA VAL A 231 28.02 -25.93 5.17
C VAL A 231 29.50 -26.30 5.10
N HIS A 232 30.12 -26.52 6.27
CA HIS A 232 31.52 -26.91 6.41
C HIS A 232 31.84 -28.23 5.70
N SER A 233 30.98 -29.25 5.86
CA SER A 233 31.24 -30.59 5.31
C SER A 233 30.41 -30.94 4.07
N GLU A 234 29.24 -30.31 3.89
CA GLU A 234 28.25 -30.65 2.86
C GLU A 234 28.18 -29.61 1.72
N GLY A 235 29.02 -28.56 1.76
CA GLY A 235 29.10 -27.52 0.74
C GLY A 235 28.13 -26.36 0.95
N ALA A 236 28.15 -25.38 0.06
CA ALA A 236 27.53 -24.06 0.28
C ALA A 236 26.22 -23.78 -0.46
N ASN A 237 25.62 -24.79 -1.11
CA ASN A 237 24.40 -24.63 -1.91
C ASN A 237 23.32 -25.59 -1.40
N HIS A 238 22.27 -25.05 -0.78
CA HIS A 238 21.19 -25.83 -0.17
C HIS A 238 19.85 -25.11 -0.28
N GLU A 239 18.81 -25.83 -0.68
CA GLU A 239 17.44 -25.31 -0.79
C GLU A 239 17.36 -24.00 -1.62
N PHE A 240 16.86 -22.92 -1.02
CA PHE A 240 16.72 -21.61 -1.66
C PHE A 240 17.97 -20.74 -1.50
N MET A 241 19.04 -21.21 -0.86
CA MET A 241 20.29 -20.49 -0.67
C MET A 241 21.43 -21.08 -1.49
N THR A 242 22.26 -20.20 -2.04
CA THR A 242 23.44 -20.56 -2.80
C THR A 242 24.65 -19.74 -2.36
N ASP A 243 25.82 -20.33 -2.58
CA ASP A 243 27.12 -19.72 -2.34
C ASP A 243 27.23 -19.04 -0.96
N ILE A 244 26.86 -19.80 0.07
CA ILE A 244 26.97 -19.39 1.47
C ILE A 244 28.44 -19.17 1.82
N LYS A 245 28.77 -17.94 2.22
CA LYS A 245 30.11 -17.51 2.62
C LYS A 245 30.24 -17.33 4.11
N SER A 246 31.44 -17.61 4.61
CA SER A 246 31.83 -17.45 6.00
C SER A 246 33.02 -16.52 6.09
N ILE A 247 32.76 -15.23 6.30
CA ILE A 247 33.81 -14.22 6.32
C ILE A 247 34.28 -14.03 7.76
N TYR A 248 35.48 -14.50 8.05
CA TYR A 248 36.12 -14.37 9.36
C TYR A 248 36.53 -12.91 9.63
N ARG A 249 36.29 -12.45 10.86
CA ARG A 249 36.73 -11.13 11.31
C ARG A 249 38.20 -11.21 11.72
N ASN A 250 39.09 -10.63 10.92
CA ASN A 250 40.51 -10.56 11.27
C ASN A 250 40.73 -9.56 12.43
N PRO A 251 41.41 -9.93 13.54
CA PRO A 251 41.70 -9.02 14.64
C PRO A 251 42.58 -7.80 14.27
N GLN A 252 43.32 -7.89 13.16
CA GLN A 252 44.38 -6.94 12.78
C GLN A 252 44.05 -6.13 11.51
N LEU A 253 42.96 -6.46 10.81
CA LEU A 253 42.52 -5.86 9.54
C LEU A 253 40.98 -5.75 9.51
N GLU A 254 40.41 -5.01 8.55
CA GLU A 254 38.99 -5.19 8.19
C GLU A 254 38.74 -6.66 7.79
N TYR A 255 37.48 -7.12 7.84
CA TYR A 255 37.03 -8.46 7.43
C TYR A 255 37.85 -9.01 6.26
N ASP A 256 38.43 -10.20 6.42
CA ASP A 256 39.20 -10.84 5.34
C ASP A 256 38.26 -11.03 4.14
N PRO A 257 38.47 -10.36 2.99
CA PRO A 257 37.51 -10.39 1.89
C PRO A 257 37.41 -11.76 1.21
N GLU A 258 38.36 -12.67 1.47
CA GLU A 258 38.39 -14.00 0.86
C GLU A 258 37.63 -15.02 1.72
N ASP A 259 36.65 -15.67 1.08
CA ASP A 259 35.91 -16.78 1.65
C ASP A 259 36.70 -18.07 1.42
N ASP A 260 37.14 -18.71 2.50
CA ASP A 260 37.83 -20.00 2.45
C ASP A 260 36.80 -21.14 2.60
N PRO A 261 36.62 -22.00 1.57
CA PRO A 261 35.69 -23.12 1.62
C PRO A 261 35.90 -24.09 2.80
N GLU A 262 37.15 -24.30 3.23
CA GLU A 262 37.46 -25.19 4.36
C GLU A 262 37.07 -24.56 5.71
N GLU A 263 36.95 -23.25 5.74
CA GLU A 263 36.55 -22.44 6.89
C GLU A 263 35.06 -22.06 6.85
N ARG A 264 34.18 -22.71 6.07
CA ARG A 264 32.74 -22.37 6.05
C ARG A 264 31.96 -22.97 7.23
N PHE A 265 32.30 -22.56 8.44
CA PHE A 265 31.70 -23.04 9.69
C PHE A 265 30.29 -22.48 9.97
N TRP A 266 29.34 -22.79 9.09
CA TRP A 266 27.92 -22.52 9.25
C TRP A 266 27.09 -23.80 9.34
N GLU A 267 26.09 -23.80 10.21
CA GLU A 267 24.99 -24.77 10.19
C GLU A 267 23.70 -24.05 9.82
N ILE A 268 23.02 -24.53 8.77
CA ILE A 268 21.80 -23.90 8.27
C ILE A 268 20.63 -24.88 8.34
N GLY A 269 19.58 -24.50 9.05
CA GLY A 269 18.31 -25.25 9.13
C GLY A 269 17.24 -24.58 8.29
N PHE A 270 16.41 -25.34 7.58
CA PHE A 270 15.36 -24.85 6.71
C PHE A 270 13.99 -25.35 7.15
N TYR A 271 13.00 -24.45 7.09
CA TYR A 271 11.62 -24.72 7.49
C TYR A 271 10.63 -24.10 6.51
N GLU A 272 9.43 -24.65 6.49
CA GLU A 272 8.30 -24.18 5.69
C GLU A 272 7.08 -23.92 6.59
N PRO A 273 6.19 -22.99 6.23
CA PRO A 273 4.94 -22.78 6.96
C PRO A 273 4.17 -24.09 7.16
N ASN A 274 3.70 -24.35 8.38
CA ASN A 274 2.82 -25.48 8.62
C ASN A 274 1.46 -25.23 7.95
N PRO A 275 1.01 -26.06 6.99
CA PRO A 275 -0.21 -25.82 6.22
C PRO A 275 -1.50 -25.96 7.03
N PHE A 276 -1.43 -26.50 8.25
CA PHE A 276 -2.58 -26.59 9.17
C PHE A 276 -2.70 -25.39 10.11
N LEU A 277 -1.62 -24.61 10.28
CA LEU A 277 -1.55 -23.50 11.23
C LEU A 277 -1.38 -22.14 10.54
N ASN A 278 -1.01 -22.15 9.26
CA ASN A 278 -0.86 -20.95 8.43
C ASN A 278 -1.77 -21.07 7.22
N PRO A 279 -2.24 -19.95 6.68
CA PRO A 279 -3.08 -19.96 5.50
C PRO A 279 -2.30 -20.50 4.29
N ALA A 280 -3.01 -21.12 3.35
CA ALA A 280 -2.41 -21.65 2.11
C ALA A 280 -1.79 -20.54 1.21
N THR A 281 -2.10 -19.29 1.54
CA THR A 281 -1.57 -18.07 0.94
C THR A 281 -0.15 -17.74 1.41
N ASP A 282 0.34 -18.31 2.53
CA ASP A 282 1.66 -18.01 3.07
C ASP A 282 2.78 -18.56 2.18
N ARG A 283 3.56 -17.65 1.58
CA ARG A 283 4.69 -17.94 0.69
C ARG A 283 6.05 -17.84 1.39
N SER A 284 6.04 -17.62 2.71
CA SER A 284 7.27 -17.46 3.48
C SER A 284 8.14 -18.70 3.48
N LYS A 285 9.43 -18.49 3.69
CA LYS A 285 10.42 -19.51 3.98
C LYS A 285 11.12 -19.13 5.27
N TYR A 286 11.65 -20.10 5.99
CA TYR A 286 12.31 -19.84 7.25
C TYR A 286 13.63 -20.58 7.29
N PHE A 287 14.61 -19.98 7.97
CA PHE A 287 15.88 -20.65 8.19
C PHE A 287 16.52 -20.23 9.51
N VAL A 288 17.28 -21.14 10.10
CA VAL A 288 18.19 -20.85 11.20
C VAL A 288 19.60 -20.86 10.66
N ALA A 289 20.41 -19.86 11.03
CA ALA A 289 21.83 -19.86 10.77
C ALA A 289 22.60 -19.88 12.09
N VAL A 290 23.60 -20.75 12.19
CA VAL A 290 24.42 -20.92 13.39
C VAL A 290 25.90 -20.81 13.05
N ASN A 291 26.60 -19.87 13.69
CA ASN A 291 28.04 -19.87 13.70
C ASN A 291 28.51 -21.02 14.62
N ARG A 292 28.94 -22.14 14.05
CA ARG A 292 29.31 -23.33 14.86
C ARG A 292 30.66 -23.20 15.57
N ARG A 293 31.43 -22.15 15.30
CA ARG A 293 32.69 -21.87 16.02
C ARG A 293 32.38 -21.36 17.41
N CYS A 294 33.18 -21.76 18.39
CA CYS A 294 32.94 -21.47 19.81
C CYS A 294 34.17 -20.84 20.48
N VAL A 295 34.98 -20.08 19.73
CA VAL A 295 36.12 -19.34 20.34
C VAL A 295 35.57 -18.04 20.94
N PRO A 296 35.45 -17.91 22.26
CA PRO A 296 34.89 -16.71 22.90
C PRO A 296 35.76 -15.48 22.64
N GLU A 297 35.14 -14.31 22.63
CA GLU A 297 35.88 -13.03 22.64
C GLU A 297 36.23 -12.62 24.06
N THR A 298 37.34 -13.15 24.57
CA THR A 298 37.88 -12.74 25.88
C THR A 298 38.65 -11.42 25.80
N THR A 299 39.12 -11.06 24.61
CA THR A 299 39.78 -9.80 24.27
C THR A 299 39.19 -9.29 22.96
N PRO A 300 38.94 -7.97 22.78
CA PRO A 300 38.41 -7.43 21.54
C PRO A 300 39.23 -7.89 20.32
N GLY A 301 38.56 -8.49 19.34
CA GLY A 301 39.16 -9.00 18.10
C GLY A 301 39.59 -10.48 18.16
N GLU A 302 39.70 -11.11 19.33
CA GLU A 302 40.20 -12.50 19.45
C GLU A 302 39.11 -13.58 19.33
N GLY A 303 37.84 -13.19 19.33
CA GLY A 303 36.72 -14.12 19.13
C GLY A 303 36.49 -14.46 17.65
N ASP A 304 35.94 -15.65 17.40
CA ASP A 304 35.65 -16.15 16.05
C ASP A 304 34.30 -15.65 15.51
N TYR A 305 34.24 -14.34 15.29
CA TYR A 305 33.08 -13.68 14.68
C TYR A 305 33.06 -13.93 13.19
N ARG A 306 31.85 -14.19 12.69
CA ARG A 306 31.65 -14.52 11.28
C ARG A 306 30.53 -13.70 10.69
N LYS A 307 30.80 -13.14 9.52
CA LYS A 307 29.81 -12.44 8.71
C LYS A 307 29.21 -13.39 7.71
N LEU A 308 27.89 -13.52 7.75
CA LEU A 308 27.14 -14.38 6.84
C LEU A 308 26.79 -13.60 5.57
N LYS A 309 27.32 -14.06 4.43
CA LYS A 309 26.89 -13.59 3.11
C LYS A 309 26.34 -14.74 2.30
N ILE A 310 25.19 -14.53 1.66
CA ILE A 310 24.52 -15.56 0.86
C ILE A 310 24.00 -15.00 -0.46
N ARG A 311 23.71 -15.90 -1.39
CA ARG A 311 22.86 -15.64 -2.57
C ARG A 311 21.59 -16.48 -2.48
N PHE A 312 20.60 -16.11 -3.29
CA PHE A 312 19.34 -16.85 -3.37
C PHE A 312 19.17 -17.55 -4.71
N ASN A 313 18.64 -18.77 -4.67
CA ASN A 313 18.23 -19.48 -5.86
C ASN A 313 16.85 -19.00 -6.31
N ILE A 314 16.81 -18.21 -7.39
CA ILE A 314 15.59 -17.58 -7.92
C ILE A 314 14.47 -18.58 -8.22
N SER A 315 14.80 -19.82 -8.57
CA SER A 315 13.82 -20.85 -8.92
C SER A 315 12.93 -21.26 -7.73
N HIS A 316 13.41 -21.02 -6.50
CA HIS A 316 12.66 -21.25 -5.27
C HIS A 316 11.83 -20.02 -4.83
N LEU A 317 12.06 -18.85 -5.44
CA LEU A 317 11.41 -17.56 -5.13
C LEU A 317 10.43 -17.18 -6.26
N GLN A 318 9.35 -17.94 -6.36
CA GLN A 318 8.37 -17.80 -7.44
C GLN A 318 7.42 -16.61 -7.20
N ASN A 319 6.80 -16.14 -8.29
CA ASN A 319 5.71 -15.15 -8.35
C ASN A 319 6.02 -13.71 -7.94
N PHE A 320 7.01 -13.44 -7.08
CA PHE A 320 7.32 -12.09 -6.59
C PHE A 320 8.78 -11.73 -6.83
N ASN A 321 9.07 -10.48 -7.15
CA ASN A 321 10.41 -9.94 -7.34
C ASN A 321 11.00 -9.39 -6.04
N ASN A 322 10.20 -8.71 -5.21
CA ASN A 322 10.66 -8.10 -3.97
C ASN A 322 10.48 -9.06 -2.78
N TRP A 323 11.60 -9.39 -2.12
CA TRP A 323 11.64 -10.25 -0.94
C TRP A 323 12.32 -9.54 0.23
N LYS A 324 11.84 -9.81 1.45
CA LYS A 324 12.44 -9.29 2.69
C LYS A 324 12.83 -10.41 3.64
N ILE A 325 13.86 -10.15 4.44
CA ILE A 325 14.31 -11.01 5.52
C ILE A 325 14.12 -10.29 6.84
N THR A 326 13.48 -10.97 7.80
CA THR A 326 13.23 -10.46 9.14
C THR A 326 13.86 -11.41 10.17
N ASP A 327 14.55 -10.86 11.17
CA ASP A 327 15.02 -11.61 12.33
C ASP A 327 13.85 -11.83 13.30
N LEU A 328 13.52 -13.09 13.59
CA LEU A 328 12.39 -13.47 14.41
C LEU A 328 12.65 -13.38 15.92
N ASN A 329 13.89 -13.09 16.35
CA ASN A 329 14.14 -12.73 17.75
C ASN A 329 13.73 -11.28 18.05
N THR A 330 14.11 -10.36 17.15
CA THR A 330 13.96 -8.91 17.34
C THR A 330 12.75 -8.33 16.62
N GLY A 331 12.23 -9.01 15.59
CA GLY A 331 11.24 -8.49 14.66
C GLY A 331 11.81 -7.48 13.66
N ALA A 332 13.13 -7.28 13.63
CA ALA A 332 13.76 -6.29 12.77
C ALA A 332 13.89 -6.77 11.32
N ASP A 333 13.60 -5.88 10.38
CA ASP A 333 13.89 -6.10 8.96
C ASP A 333 15.40 -6.03 8.73
N VAL A 334 15.98 -7.14 8.30
CA VAL A 334 17.41 -7.30 8.05
C VAL A 334 17.75 -6.75 6.67
N LEU A 335 17.00 -7.14 5.64
CA LEU A 335 17.17 -6.62 4.29
C LEU A 335 15.93 -6.80 3.41
N THR A 336 15.80 -5.96 2.39
CA THR A 336 14.87 -6.14 1.26
C THR A 336 15.67 -6.17 -0.04
N PHE A 337 15.34 -7.09 -0.95
CA PHE A 337 16.08 -7.30 -2.20
C PHE A 337 15.20 -7.70 -3.38
N ASP A 338 15.72 -7.44 -4.58
CA ASP A 338 15.22 -7.99 -5.85
C ASP A 338 15.79 -9.40 -6.04
N LYS A 339 14.91 -10.40 -6.18
CA LYS A 339 15.34 -11.79 -6.44
C LYS A 339 16.17 -11.92 -7.71
N ASN A 340 15.96 -11.05 -8.71
CA ASN A 340 16.61 -11.15 -10.01
C ASN A 340 18.03 -10.57 -9.99
N ASN A 341 18.43 -9.94 -8.87
CA ASN A 341 19.76 -9.42 -8.70
C ASN A 341 20.69 -10.50 -8.12
N ASP A 342 21.60 -11.03 -8.93
CA ASP A 342 22.58 -12.05 -8.50
C ASP A 342 23.74 -11.44 -7.71
N ILE A 343 23.43 -10.89 -6.54
CA ILE A 343 24.39 -10.28 -5.62
C ILE A 343 24.43 -11.01 -4.28
N TYR A 344 25.53 -10.83 -3.54
CA TYR A 344 25.59 -11.30 -2.16
C TYR A 344 24.81 -10.37 -1.24
N HIS A 345 23.97 -10.98 -0.41
CA HIS A 345 23.27 -10.31 0.67
C HIS A 345 24.00 -10.56 1.98
N ASN A 346 24.26 -9.48 2.73
CA ASN A 346 24.87 -9.56 4.04
C ASN A 346 23.77 -9.68 5.10
N LEU A 347 23.77 -10.78 5.84
CA LEU A 347 22.79 -11.08 6.90
C LEU A 347 23.25 -10.62 8.29
N GLY A 348 24.43 -10.01 8.38
CA GLY A 348 24.99 -9.50 9.63
C GLY A 348 26.18 -10.32 10.13
N GLU A 349 26.64 -9.93 11.32
CA GLU A 349 27.78 -10.50 12.02
C GLU A 349 27.24 -11.34 13.17
N PHE A 350 27.80 -12.55 13.34
CA PHE A 350 27.39 -13.50 14.36
C PHE A 350 28.54 -13.72 15.33
N GLU A 351 28.21 -13.68 16.62
CA GLU A 351 29.09 -14.12 17.69
C GLU A 351 29.41 -15.62 17.53
N PRO A 352 30.55 -16.10 18.07
CA PRO A 352 30.81 -17.53 18.14
C PRO A 352 29.69 -18.24 18.90
N GLY A 353 29.18 -19.34 18.34
CA GLY A 353 28.06 -20.12 18.87
C GLY A 353 26.69 -19.52 18.61
N GLU A 354 26.61 -18.30 18.07
CA GLU A 354 25.35 -17.60 17.89
C GLU A 354 24.47 -18.28 16.83
N ALA A 355 23.19 -18.44 17.19
CA ALA A 355 22.13 -18.86 16.28
C ALA A 355 21.10 -17.75 16.10
N ASN A 356 20.67 -17.49 14.86
CA ASN A 356 19.56 -16.58 14.53
C ASN A 356 18.51 -17.29 13.65
N LEU A 357 17.23 -17.07 13.96
CA LEU A 357 16.08 -17.58 13.21
C LEU A 357 15.51 -16.45 12.35
N PHE A 358 15.42 -16.69 11.04
CA PHE A 358 14.98 -15.71 10.06
C PHE A 358 13.73 -16.17 9.32
N LYS A 359 12.94 -15.19 8.90
CA LYS A 359 11.82 -15.35 7.97
C LYS A 359 12.12 -14.61 6.66
N LEU A 360 12.05 -15.30 5.54
CA LEU A 360 12.18 -14.78 4.18
C LEU A 360 10.79 -14.77 3.53
N SER A 361 10.28 -13.60 3.13
CA SER A 361 8.90 -13.47 2.63
C SER A 361 8.77 -12.45 1.50
N PRO A 362 7.76 -12.56 0.63
CA PRO A 362 7.45 -11.50 -0.33
C PRO A 362 7.07 -10.20 0.40
N VAL A 363 7.52 -9.06 -0.12
CA VAL A 363 7.14 -7.75 0.43
C VAL A 363 5.64 -7.49 0.27
N MET A 364 5.02 -7.99 -0.80
CA MET A 364 3.55 -7.94 -0.96
C MET A 364 2.77 -8.67 0.14
N GLN A 365 3.39 -9.63 0.84
CA GLN A 365 2.74 -10.39 1.91
C GLN A 365 2.96 -9.73 3.27
N GLU A 366 4.20 -9.41 3.60
CA GLU A 366 4.57 -8.93 4.94
C GLU A 366 4.59 -7.40 5.05
N GLY A 367 4.37 -6.68 3.94
CA GLY A 367 4.57 -5.25 3.85
C GLY A 367 6.04 -4.82 3.88
N GLY A 368 6.26 -3.52 3.76
CA GLY A 368 7.58 -2.90 3.63
C GLY A 368 7.69 -2.01 2.40
N THR A 369 8.90 -1.78 1.91
CA THR A 369 9.17 -0.92 0.74
C THR A 369 9.87 -1.72 -0.36
N PHE A 370 9.36 -1.64 -1.59
CA PHE A 370 9.98 -2.27 -2.75
C PHE A 370 11.33 -1.64 -3.10
N VAL A 371 12.17 -2.45 -3.74
CA VAL A 371 13.49 -2.07 -4.25
C VAL A 371 13.62 -2.31 -5.77
N THR A 372 12.56 -2.85 -6.40
CA THR A 372 12.45 -3.09 -7.83
C THR A 372 10.97 -3.14 -8.25
N ASN A 373 10.72 -3.15 -9.56
CA ASN A 373 9.37 -3.34 -10.10
C ASN A 373 8.79 -4.70 -9.70
N GLU A 374 7.50 -4.71 -9.41
CA GLU A 374 6.79 -5.92 -8.99
C GLU A 374 5.76 -6.34 -10.04
N GLU A 375 5.82 -7.60 -10.46
CA GLU A 375 4.84 -8.20 -11.37
C GLU A 375 4.43 -9.57 -10.82
N PHE A 376 3.15 -9.75 -10.51
CA PHE A 376 2.62 -11.00 -9.96
C PHE A 376 1.17 -11.26 -10.39
N GLY A 377 0.76 -12.53 -10.36
CA GLY A 377 -0.47 -12.94 -11.04
C GLY A 377 -0.98 -14.34 -10.71
N GLY A 378 -2.30 -14.53 -10.78
CA GLY A 378 -2.95 -15.85 -10.78
C GLY A 378 -2.86 -16.61 -9.45
N LEU A 379 -2.85 -15.90 -8.33
CA LEU A 379 -2.67 -16.47 -6.99
C LEU A 379 -3.50 -15.72 -5.94
N GLU A 380 -3.71 -16.36 -4.79
CA GLU A 380 -4.24 -15.71 -3.58
C GLU A 380 -3.11 -15.41 -2.59
N ILE A 381 -3.13 -14.21 -1.99
CA ILE A 381 -2.15 -13.70 -1.03
C ILE A 381 -2.83 -12.86 0.06
N ASP A 382 -2.32 -12.97 1.29
CA ASP A 382 -2.72 -12.11 2.41
C ASP A 382 -1.65 -11.03 2.64
N CYS A 383 -2.07 -9.77 2.62
CA CYS A 383 -1.25 -8.59 2.85
C CYS A 383 -1.36 -8.16 4.32
N ASN A 384 -0.34 -8.51 5.10
CA ASN A 384 -0.30 -8.39 6.56
C ASN A 384 0.09 -6.98 7.05
N ASP A 385 0.75 -6.18 6.20
CA ASP A 385 1.15 -4.81 6.53
C ASP A 385 1.15 -3.91 5.28
N ASN A 386 1.37 -2.60 5.48
CA ASN A 386 1.39 -1.63 4.38
C ASN A 386 2.52 -1.94 3.38
N VAL A 387 2.19 -1.85 2.09
CA VAL A 387 3.16 -2.00 1.00
C VAL A 387 3.44 -0.63 0.39
N ASN A 388 4.71 -0.24 0.37
CA ASN A 388 5.18 0.96 -0.31
C ASN A 388 5.92 0.58 -1.59
N ASN A 389 5.55 1.19 -2.72
CA ASN A 389 6.19 0.89 -3.99
C ASN A 389 7.61 1.46 -4.13
N GLY A 390 8.03 2.37 -3.25
CA GLY A 390 9.37 2.99 -3.32
C GLY A 390 9.66 3.76 -4.62
N GLY A 391 8.65 4.13 -5.40
CA GLY A 391 8.81 4.73 -6.75
C GLY A 391 8.84 3.72 -7.90
N TYR A 392 8.76 2.42 -7.62
CA TYR A 392 8.74 1.36 -8.62
C TYR A 392 7.32 1.02 -9.11
N ASN A 393 7.24 0.33 -10.24
CA ASN A 393 5.97 -0.08 -10.83
C ASN A 393 5.38 -1.29 -10.10
N ILE A 394 4.04 -1.39 -10.10
CA ILE A 394 3.30 -2.56 -9.64
C ILE A 394 2.34 -3.01 -10.74
N ASP A 395 2.52 -4.25 -11.19
CA ASP A 395 1.73 -4.87 -12.23
C ASP A 395 1.04 -6.14 -11.68
N ILE A 396 -0.29 -6.12 -11.62
CA ILE A 396 -1.13 -7.19 -11.06
C ILE A 396 -1.95 -7.83 -12.18
N VAL A 397 -1.70 -9.12 -12.43
CA VAL A 397 -2.37 -9.89 -13.48
C VAL A 397 -3.73 -10.38 -13.01
N GLN A 398 -4.67 -10.55 -13.95
CA GLN A 398 -5.98 -11.20 -13.75
C GLN A 398 -5.90 -12.54 -13.00
N GLY A 399 -6.96 -12.85 -12.24
CA GLY A 399 -7.06 -14.07 -11.42
C GLY A 399 -6.32 -14.01 -10.08
N THR A 400 -5.87 -12.82 -9.68
CA THR A 400 -5.22 -12.58 -8.39
C THR A 400 -6.24 -12.17 -7.34
N THR A 401 -6.12 -12.72 -6.13
CA THR A 401 -6.88 -12.27 -4.95
C THR A 401 -5.92 -11.76 -3.89
N ILE A 402 -6.13 -10.53 -3.43
CA ILE A 402 -5.33 -9.92 -2.35
C ILE A 402 -6.29 -9.63 -1.19
N ASN A 403 -6.08 -10.33 -0.07
CA ASN A 403 -6.80 -10.08 1.17
C ASN A 403 -5.93 -9.22 2.08
N PHE A 404 -6.42 -8.07 2.55
CA PHE A 404 -5.66 -7.15 3.38
C PHE A 404 -6.04 -7.30 4.86
N ALA A 405 -5.05 -7.30 5.74
CA ALA A 405 -5.29 -7.17 7.16
C ALA A 405 -5.89 -5.80 7.52
N GLU A 406 -6.49 -5.72 8.72
CA GLU A 406 -7.16 -4.54 9.27
C GLU A 406 -6.36 -3.24 9.07
N GLY A 407 -6.93 -2.31 8.29
CA GLY A 407 -6.39 -1.00 7.96
C GLY A 407 -5.17 -0.96 7.04
N LYS A 408 -4.70 -2.12 6.54
CA LYS A 408 -3.52 -2.19 5.67
C LYS A 408 -3.85 -1.76 4.24
N ARG A 409 -2.86 -1.20 3.54
CA ARG A 409 -3.04 -0.56 2.23
C ARG A 409 -1.80 -0.68 1.34
N ILE A 410 -1.99 -0.34 0.06
CA ILE A 410 -0.91 -0.09 -0.89
C ILE A 410 -0.69 1.42 -0.99
N ILE A 411 0.57 1.86 -0.91
CA ILE A 411 0.99 3.26 -1.02
C ILE A 411 1.94 3.38 -2.21
N MET A 412 1.48 4.06 -3.25
CA MET A 412 2.22 4.35 -4.47
C MET A 412 2.71 5.81 -4.42
N ASN A 413 4.02 6.01 -4.40
CA ASN A 413 4.66 7.32 -4.52
C ASN A 413 5.47 7.35 -5.82
N GLY A 414 4.90 7.89 -6.90
CA GLY A 414 5.46 7.76 -8.25
C GLY A 414 5.24 6.37 -8.86
N GLY A 415 5.93 6.09 -9.98
CA GLY A 415 5.80 4.82 -10.71
C GLY A 415 4.48 4.68 -11.46
N GLU A 416 4.22 3.46 -11.96
CA GLU A 416 2.98 3.06 -12.65
C GLU A 416 2.28 1.93 -11.89
N PHE A 417 0.95 1.98 -11.85
CA PHE A 417 0.11 0.92 -11.29
C PHE A 417 -0.78 0.34 -12.38
N THR A 418 -0.57 -0.93 -12.74
CA THR A 418 -1.42 -1.65 -13.70
C THR A 418 -2.09 -2.83 -13.00
N CYS A 419 -3.42 -2.92 -13.07
CA CYS A 419 -4.17 -3.99 -12.44
C CYS A 419 -5.19 -4.61 -13.39
N GLY A 420 -5.26 -5.94 -13.37
CA GLY A 420 -6.24 -6.75 -14.10
C GLY A 420 -6.06 -6.72 -15.62
N TYR A 421 -4.80 -6.70 -16.06
CA TYR A 421 -4.44 -7.06 -17.43
C TYR A 421 -4.22 -8.57 -17.56
N SER A 422 -4.32 -9.10 -18.79
CA SER A 422 -4.10 -10.52 -19.08
C SER A 422 -2.71 -10.71 -19.67
N LEU A 423 -1.93 -11.64 -19.10
CA LEU A 423 -0.82 -12.25 -19.84
C LEU A 423 -1.42 -13.13 -20.96
N ILE A 424 -0.78 -13.16 -22.12
CA ILE A 424 -1.27 -13.69 -23.39
C ILE A 424 -2.04 -15.03 -23.28
N GLY A 425 -3.23 -15.10 -23.91
CA GLY A 425 -3.77 -16.35 -24.45
C GLY A 425 -4.85 -17.11 -23.67
N ASN A 426 -5.30 -16.64 -22.50
CA ASN A 426 -6.39 -17.30 -21.77
C ASN A 426 -7.58 -16.34 -21.51
N PRO A 427 -8.63 -16.35 -22.35
CA PRO A 427 -9.77 -15.42 -22.27
C PRO A 427 -10.81 -15.80 -21.20
N SER A 428 -10.56 -16.79 -20.34
CA SER A 428 -11.41 -17.03 -19.18
C SER A 428 -11.27 -15.85 -18.22
N LEU A 429 -12.28 -14.99 -18.25
CA LEU A 429 -12.47 -13.73 -17.52
C LEU A 429 -12.28 -13.89 -15.99
N THR A 430 -11.05 -13.95 -15.50
CA THR A 430 -10.80 -13.97 -14.05
C THR A 430 -10.52 -12.56 -13.56
N THR A 431 -11.46 -12.00 -12.79
CA THR A 431 -11.33 -10.71 -12.11
C THR A 431 -10.15 -10.72 -11.13
N VAL A 432 -9.52 -9.56 -10.90
CA VAL A 432 -8.69 -9.34 -9.69
C VAL A 432 -9.61 -9.00 -8.53
N ILE A 433 -9.39 -9.57 -7.34
CA ILE A 433 -10.18 -9.28 -6.15
C ILE A 433 -9.28 -8.62 -5.10
N MET A 434 -9.70 -7.47 -4.58
CA MET A 434 -9.04 -6.76 -3.48
C MET A 434 -10.04 -6.46 -2.37
N ARG A 435 -9.79 -6.98 -1.17
CA ARG A 435 -10.72 -6.89 -0.04
C ARG A 435 -10.01 -7.03 1.30
N GLY A 436 -10.68 -6.67 2.39
CA GLY A 436 -10.23 -7.06 3.73
C GLY A 436 -10.35 -8.57 3.97
N ILE A 437 -9.43 -9.12 4.77
CA ILE A 437 -9.51 -10.49 5.33
C ILE A 437 -10.86 -10.65 6.05
N ASP A 438 -11.39 -11.87 6.13
CA ASP A 438 -12.70 -12.16 6.73
C ASP A 438 -12.96 -11.42 8.06
N GLY A 439 -13.94 -10.49 8.06
CA GLY A 439 -14.31 -9.68 9.22
C GLY A 439 -13.55 -8.36 9.38
N GLU A 440 -12.47 -8.14 8.63
CA GLU A 440 -11.62 -6.94 8.70
C GLU A 440 -11.87 -6.01 7.50
N ASP A 441 -11.49 -4.73 7.66
CA ASP A 441 -11.55 -3.73 6.59
C ASP A 441 -10.15 -3.23 6.22
N TRP A 442 -9.94 -2.85 4.97
CA TRP A 442 -8.63 -2.42 4.48
C TRP A 442 -8.56 -0.94 4.10
N GLY A 443 -7.36 -0.38 4.01
CA GLY A 443 -7.15 1.06 3.84
C GLY A 443 -7.23 1.59 2.41
N GLY A 444 -7.59 0.76 1.42
CA GLY A 444 -7.62 1.13 0.00
C GLY A 444 -6.23 1.22 -0.64
N ILE A 445 -6.13 1.98 -1.74
CA ILE A 445 -4.86 2.28 -2.42
C ILE A 445 -4.68 3.79 -2.51
N GLU A 446 -3.52 4.25 -2.08
CA GLU A 446 -3.10 5.64 -2.12
C GLU A 446 -2.10 5.86 -3.24
N PHE A 447 -2.34 6.85 -4.10
CA PHE A 447 -1.49 7.23 -5.21
C PHE A 447 -1.05 8.68 -5.08
N ASN A 448 0.26 8.91 -5.03
CA ASN A 448 0.86 10.22 -4.92
C ASN A 448 1.84 10.42 -6.10
N GLY A 449 1.47 11.28 -7.04
CA GLY A 449 2.33 11.61 -8.19
C GLY A 449 2.63 10.43 -9.12
N CYS A 450 1.74 9.44 -9.22
CA CYS A 450 1.91 8.30 -10.13
C CYS A 450 1.71 8.72 -11.59
N ASN A 451 2.57 8.22 -12.48
CA ASN A 451 2.52 8.58 -13.90
C ASN A 451 1.29 7.98 -14.58
N LEU A 452 0.91 6.76 -14.19
CA LEU A 452 -0.20 6.01 -14.73
C LEU A 452 -0.87 5.17 -13.64
N ILE A 453 -2.18 5.30 -13.52
CA ILE A 453 -3.04 4.39 -12.77
C ILE A 453 -3.97 3.73 -13.79
N LYS A 454 -3.82 2.43 -13.99
CA LYS A 454 -4.65 1.64 -14.91
C LYS A 454 -5.26 0.46 -14.18
N VAL A 455 -6.56 0.52 -13.93
CA VAL A 455 -7.32 -0.53 -13.26
C VAL A 455 -8.35 -1.08 -14.23
N ASN A 456 -8.35 -2.38 -14.46
CA ASN A 456 -9.30 -3.03 -15.35
C ASN A 456 -9.78 -4.34 -14.75
N LYS A 457 -11.09 -4.62 -14.81
CA LYS A 457 -11.65 -5.91 -14.32
C LYS A 457 -11.17 -6.28 -12.91
N THR A 458 -11.37 -5.34 -11.98
CA THR A 458 -11.05 -5.52 -10.56
C THR A 458 -12.31 -5.34 -9.72
N GLU A 459 -12.47 -6.18 -8.70
CA GLU A 459 -13.51 -6.08 -7.68
C GLU A 459 -12.90 -5.59 -6.37
N PHE A 460 -13.47 -4.51 -5.83
CA PHE A 460 -13.06 -3.91 -4.56
C PHE A 460 -14.21 -3.93 -3.55
N SER A 461 -13.93 -4.35 -2.32
CA SER A 461 -14.93 -4.38 -1.23
C SER A 461 -14.29 -4.19 0.15
N LYS A 462 -15.11 -3.97 1.18
CA LYS A 462 -14.72 -3.86 2.60
C LYS A 462 -13.72 -2.74 2.93
N LEU A 463 -13.96 -1.52 2.44
CA LEU A 463 -13.09 -0.38 2.74
C LEU A 463 -13.23 0.05 4.20
N LYS A 464 -12.09 0.31 4.86
CA LYS A 464 -12.03 0.84 6.21
C LYS A 464 -12.44 2.30 6.25
N GLU A 465 -13.46 2.58 7.05
CA GLU A 465 -13.87 3.94 7.38
C GLU A 465 -12.88 4.57 8.38
N ASN A 466 -12.32 5.73 8.04
CA ASN A 466 -11.35 6.42 8.89
C ASN A 466 -11.97 7.64 9.55
N THR A 467 -12.86 7.49 10.54
CA THR A 467 -13.45 8.65 11.23
C THR A 467 -12.40 9.47 12.00
N PRO A 468 -12.35 10.82 11.89
CA PRO A 468 -13.31 11.72 11.21
C PRO A 468 -12.99 12.03 9.73
N SER A 469 -11.95 11.45 9.16
CA SER A 469 -11.54 11.65 7.76
C SER A 469 -12.36 10.80 6.77
N THR A 470 -12.24 11.13 5.49
CA THR A 470 -12.85 10.36 4.39
C THR A 470 -11.89 9.29 3.89
N SER A 471 -12.43 8.16 3.46
CA SER A 471 -11.69 7.05 2.86
C SER A 471 -12.19 6.82 1.43
N TYR A 472 -11.27 6.57 0.50
CA TYR A 472 -11.60 6.13 -0.86
C TYR A 472 -10.87 4.83 -1.17
N ILE A 473 -11.52 3.93 -1.92
CA ILE A 473 -10.87 2.69 -2.41
C ILE A 473 -9.64 3.05 -3.23
N LEU A 474 -9.76 4.02 -4.14
CA LEU A 474 -8.67 4.60 -4.91
C LEU A 474 -8.59 6.09 -4.59
N SER A 475 -7.51 6.52 -3.92
CA SER A 475 -7.25 7.91 -3.60
C SER A 475 -6.00 8.39 -4.31
N ALA A 476 -6.15 9.31 -5.27
CA ALA A 476 -5.06 9.84 -6.06
C ALA A 476 -4.85 11.34 -5.86
N VAL A 477 -3.59 11.73 -5.71
CA VAL A 477 -3.13 13.12 -5.65
C VAL A 477 -2.09 13.32 -6.75
N ASP A 478 -2.29 14.34 -7.58
CA ASP A 478 -1.38 14.78 -8.65
C ASP A 478 -1.00 13.64 -9.63
N CYS A 479 -1.94 12.75 -9.93
CA CYS A 479 -1.75 11.65 -10.87
C CYS A 479 -2.38 12.02 -12.23
N PRO A 480 -1.59 12.39 -13.26
CA PRO A 480 -2.13 12.92 -14.51
C PRO A 480 -2.91 11.89 -15.33
N GLN A 481 -2.59 10.59 -15.24
CA GLN A 481 -3.28 9.54 -16.00
C GLN A 481 -3.95 8.55 -15.07
N MET A 482 -5.28 8.48 -15.16
CA MET A 482 -6.10 7.55 -14.40
C MET A 482 -7.15 6.93 -15.32
N LEU A 483 -7.00 5.63 -15.57
CA LEU A 483 -7.77 4.84 -16.51
C LEU A 483 -8.44 3.68 -15.75
N ILE A 484 -9.72 3.83 -15.42
CA ILE A 484 -10.48 2.89 -14.58
C ILE A 484 -11.60 2.26 -15.40
N TYR A 485 -11.48 0.96 -15.64
CA TYR A 485 -12.29 0.23 -16.61
C TYR A 485 -12.94 -1.03 -16.03
N ASN A 486 -14.19 -1.28 -16.41
CA ASN A 486 -14.87 -2.57 -16.21
C ASN A 486 -14.71 -3.17 -14.81
N SER A 487 -14.68 -2.33 -13.78
CA SER A 487 -14.39 -2.71 -12.40
C SER A 487 -15.62 -2.51 -11.52
N THR A 488 -15.67 -3.21 -10.40
CA THR A 488 -16.76 -3.17 -9.44
C THR A 488 -16.26 -2.61 -8.12
N PHE A 489 -16.97 -1.62 -7.59
CA PHE A 489 -16.69 -0.99 -6.31
C PHE A 489 -17.89 -1.18 -5.38
N THR A 490 -17.65 -1.76 -4.21
CA THR A 490 -18.69 -2.01 -3.21
C THR A 490 -18.31 -1.38 -1.87
N VAL A 491 -19.23 -0.62 -1.30
CA VAL A 491 -19.14 -0.03 0.05
C VAL A 491 -20.46 -0.29 0.77
N GLU A 492 -20.34 -0.91 1.94
CA GLU A 492 -21.48 -1.34 2.75
C GLU A 492 -22.23 -0.15 3.40
N SER A 493 -23.53 -0.30 3.61
CA SER A 493 -24.45 0.79 4.03
C SER A 493 -24.17 1.42 5.40
N ASN A 494 -23.28 0.84 6.20
CA ASN A 494 -22.87 1.35 7.50
C ASN A 494 -21.58 2.20 7.45
N ARG A 495 -21.06 2.50 6.25
CA ARG A 495 -19.79 3.21 6.04
C ARG A 495 -20.02 4.60 5.47
N ILE A 496 -20.35 5.57 6.32
CA ILE A 496 -20.79 6.89 5.86
C ILE A 496 -19.64 7.74 5.29
N ASN A 497 -18.39 7.52 5.70
CA ASN A 497 -17.23 8.28 5.19
C ASN A 497 -16.39 7.51 4.16
N CYS A 498 -17.02 6.60 3.40
CA CYS A 498 -16.34 5.80 2.38
C CYS A 498 -16.85 6.09 0.96
N GLY A 499 -15.92 6.26 0.01
CA GLY A 499 -16.17 6.47 -1.40
C GLY A 499 -15.35 5.51 -2.28
N ALA A 500 -15.54 5.54 -3.59
CA ALA A 500 -14.86 4.65 -4.51
C ALA A 500 -13.57 5.29 -5.07
N ILE A 501 -13.69 6.45 -5.72
CA ILE A 501 -12.58 7.09 -6.42
C ILE A 501 -12.48 8.56 -6.04
N SER A 502 -11.29 8.99 -5.62
CA SER A 502 -10.93 10.39 -5.43
C SER A 502 -9.71 10.74 -6.28
N SER A 503 -9.80 11.82 -7.05
CA SER A 503 -8.67 12.36 -7.83
C SER A 503 -8.52 13.85 -7.59
N ASN A 504 -7.42 14.24 -6.95
CA ASN A 504 -7.16 15.59 -6.48
C ASN A 504 -5.90 16.16 -7.15
N PHE A 505 -5.94 17.42 -7.59
CA PHE A 505 -4.81 18.09 -8.25
C PHE A 505 -4.44 19.39 -7.55
N ILE A 506 -3.29 19.40 -6.89
CA ILE A 506 -2.75 20.50 -6.09
C ILE A 506 -1.59 21.18 -6.82
N SER A 507 -0.69 20.40 -7.41
CA SER A 507 0.47 20.90 -8.16
C SER A 507 0.23 20.92 -9.67
N GLU A 508 1.15 21.49 -10.47
CA GLU A 508 1.00 21.56 -11.92
C GLU A 508 1.09 20.15 -12.55
N PRO A 509 0.01 19.60 -13.13
CA PRO A 509 0.13 18.38 -13.90
C PRO A 509 0.73 18.70 -15.27
N ASN A 510 1.41 17.73 -15.89
CA ASN A 510 1.70 17.83 -17.32
C ASN A 510 0.39 17.70 -18.11
N PHE A 511 -0.21 18.83 -18.50
CA PHE A 511 -1.51 18.91 -19.16
C PHE A 511 -1.60 18.17 -20.49
N GLU A 512 -0.49 17.93 -21.20
CA GLU A 512 -0.48 17.10 -22.42
C GLU A 512 -0.83 15.65 -22.09
N ASN A 513 -0.48 15.19 -20.90
CA ASN A 513 -0.68 13.82 -20.45
C ASN A 513 -1.93 13.65 -19.58
N VAL A 514 -2.67 14.71 -19.22
CA VAL A 514 -3.84 14.55 -18.34
C VAL A 514 -4.98 13.80 -19.05
N ALA A 515 -5.35 12.66 -18.45
CA ALA A 515 -6.28 11.71 -19.00
C ALA A 515 -6.96 10.93 -17.86
N ILE A 516 -8.11 11.43 -17.41
CA ILE A 516 -8.97 10.72 -16.46
C ILE A 516 -10.15 10.12 -17.23
N ASP A 517 -10.19 8.80 -17.33
CA ASP A 517 -11.26 8.04 -17.97
C ASP A 517 -11.80 6.97 -17.01
N ILE A 518 -13.04 7.17 -16.56
CA ILE A 518 -13.78 6.24 -15.70
C ILE A 518 -14.88 5.64 -16.57
N THR A 519 -14.67 4.43 -17.05
CA THR A 519 -15.54 3.82 -18.07
C THR A 519 -15.99 2.40 -17.72
N GLY A 520 -17.29 2.12 -17.87
CA GLY A 520 -17.81 0.75 -17.82
C GLY A 520 -17.82 0.12 -16.42
N ASN A 521 -17.71 0.92 -15.37
CA ASN A 521 -17.65 0.44 -13.98
C ASN A 521 -19.03 0.30 -13.36
N TYR A 522 -19.11 -0.54 -12.32
CA TYR A 522 -20.29 -0.73 -11.49
C TYR A 522 -19.98 -0.27 -10.06
N PHE A 523 -20.74 0.68 -9.55
CA PHE A 523 -20.60 1.23 -8.20
C PHE A 523 -21.85 0.90 -7.39
N ASP A 524 -21.71 0.01 -6.41
CA ASP A 524 -22.74 -0.33 -5.42
C ASP A 524 -22.35 0.28 -4.07
N ILE A 525 -22.84 1.48 -3.81
CA ILE A 525 -22.39 2.32 -2.69
C ILE A 525 -23.60 2.85 -1.94
N ASN A 526 -23.86 2.22 -0.79
CA ASN A 526 -25.05 2.49 0.01
C ASN A 526 -24.70 3.34 1.23
N GLY A 527 -25.58 4.26 1.64
CA GLY A 527 -25.48 4.99 2.91
C GLY A 527 -24.28 5.93 3.05
N THR A 528 -23.56 6.26 1.97
CA THR A 528 -22.38 7.13 2.05
C THR A 528 -22.76 8.62 2.20
N GLY A 529 -22.17 9.31 3.16
CA GLY A 529 -22.26 10.76 3.32
C GLY A 529 -21.34 11.56 2.40
N ILE A 530 -20.46 10.88 1.64
CA ILE A 530 -19.48 11.51 0.75
C ILE A 530 -19.69 11.12 -0.72
N PRO A 531 -19.07 11.82 -1.69
CA PRO A 531 -19.20 11.45 -3.09
C PRO A 531 -18.64 10.06 -3.41
N VAL A 532 -19.32 9.29 -4.28
CA VAL A 532 -18.80 8.00 -4.76
C VAL A 532 -17.56 8.21 -5.64
N VAL A 533 -17.66 9.10 -6.61
CA VAL A 533 -16.54 9.56 -7.43
C VAL A 533 -16.37 11.06 -7.24
N GLN A 534 -15.16 11.50 -6.90
CA GLN A 534 -14.81 12.92 -6.90
C GLN A 534 -13.57 13.23 -7.72
N VAL A 535 -13.62 14.34 -8.47
CA VAL A 535 -12.48 14.90 -9.18
C VAL A 535 -12.38 16.39 -8.89
N LEU A 536 -11.29 16.79 -8.25
CA LEU A 536 -11.11 18.13 -7.70
C LEU A 536 -9.81 18.76 -8.21
N GLY A 537 -9.94 19.88 -8.92
CA GLY A 537 -8.82 20.78 -9.20
C GLY A 537 -8.70 21.85 -8.13
N TYR A 538 -7.49 22.09 -7.63
CA TYR A 538 -7.20 23.13 -6.66
C TYR A 538 -6.25 24.18 -7.20
N SER A 539 -6.21 25.32 -6.53
CA SER A 539 -5.31 26.42 -6.81
C SER A 539 -5.50 26.94 -8.25
N PHE A 540 -4.52 26.84 -9.14
CA PHE A 540 -4.69 27.22 -10.56
C PHE A 540 -5.17 26.07 -11.46
N ASN A 541 -5.27 24.83 -10.96
CA ASN A 541 -5.57 23.68 -11.81
C ASN A 541 -7.00 23.71 -12.37
N GLN A 542 -7.13 23.15 -13.58
CA GLN A 542 -8.38 22.74 -14.21
C GLN A 542 -8.19 21.38 -14.87
N ILE A 543 -9.12 20.46 -14.66
CA ILE A 543 -8.90 19.05 -14.99
C ILE A 543 -9.96 18.57 -15.99
N PRO A 544 -9.58 17.99 -17.14
CA PRO A 544 -10.51 17.30 -18.03
C PRO A 544 -10.79 15.88 -17.52
N VAL A 545 -12.05 15.46 -17.56
CA VAL A 545 -12.49 14.12 -17.12
C VAL A 545 -13.49 13.52 -18.11
N LEU A 546 -13.42 12.22 -18.33
CA LEU A 546 -14.41 11.44 -19.08
C LEU A 546 -15.03 10.39 -18.16
N ILE A 547 -16.34 10.46 -17.93
CA ILE A 547 -17.10 9.48 -17.13
C ILE A 547 -18.20 8.91 -18.01
N ARG A 548 -18.11 7.63 -18.38
CA ARG A 548 -19.07 7.04 -19.33
C ARG A 548 -19.38 5.57 -19.12
N TRP A 549 -20.57 5.15 -19.52
CA TRP A 549 -20.98 3.75 -19.47
C TRP A 549 -20.92 3.12 -18.07
N ASN A 550 -20.91 3.94 -17.01
CA ASN A 550 -20.90 3.44 -15.65
C ASN A 550 -22.34 3.28 -15.13
N THR A 551 -22.50 2.40 -14.15
CA THR A 551 -23.73 2.26 -13.37
C THR A 551 -23.42 2.58 -11.92
N PHE A 552 -24.18 3.52 -11.35
CA PHE A 552 -24.11 3.91 -9.95
C PHE A 552 -25.44 3.57 -9.27
N GLU A 553 -25.37 2.76 -8.22
CA GLU A 553 -26.51 2.36 -7.39
C GLU A 553 -26.25 2.80 -5.95
N GLY A 554 -27.18 3.58 -5.40
CA GLY A 554 -27.24 3.94 -3.98
C GLY A 554 -28.58 3.55 -3.35
N ASP A 555 -28.71 3.79 -2.04
CA ASP A 555 -29.86 3.35 -1.24
C ASP A 555 -30.90 4.46 -0.97
N GLY A 556 -30.74 5.63 -1.61
CA GLY A 556 -31.55 6.83 -1.37
C GLY A 556 -31.08 7.69 -0.20
N ASN A 557 -30.12 7.22 0.61
CA ASN A 557 -29.44 8.00 1.66
C ASN A 557 -28.03 8.42 1.25
N SER A 558 -27.45 7.80 0.21
CA SER A 558 -26.15 8.18 -0.35
C SER A 558 -26.13 9.63 -0.86
N ASN A 559 -25.08 10.41 -0.54
CA ASN A 559 -25.00 11.85 -0.82
C ASN A 559 -24.87 12.17 -2.31
N ASN A 560 -23.67 12.04 -2.89
CA ASN A 560 -23.40 12.39 -4.29
C ASN A 560 -22.89 11.16 -5.06
N ALA A 561 -23.42 10.85 -6.24
CA ALA A 561 -22.77 9.83 -7.07
C ALA A 561 -21.48 10.37 -7.69
N ILE A 562 -21.53 11.60 -8.23
CA ILE A 562 -20.37 12.27 -8.82
C ILE A 562 -20.26 13.67 -8.26
N PHE A 563 -19.07 14.05 -7.77
CA PHE A 563 -18.73 15.42 -7.40
C PHE A 563 -17.54 15.94 -8.21
N LEU A 564 -17.73 17.07 -8.91
CA LEU A 564 -16.70 17.68 -9.75
C LEU A 564 -16.43 19.13 -9.32
N SER A 565 -15.16 19.47 -9.13
CA SER A 565 -14.76 20.86 -8.85
C SER A 565 -13.60 21.27 -9.75
N ASN A 566 -13.67 22.47 -10.34
CA ASN A 566 -12.65 22.98 -11.26
C ASN A 566 -12.38 22.02 -12.44
N VAL A 567 -13.42 21.38 -12.95
CA VAL A 567 -13.34 20.51 -14.11
C VAL A 567 -13.67 21.32 -15.36
N THR A 568 -12.78 21.32 -16.36
CA THR A 568 -13.02 21.99 -17.65
C THR A 568 -12.84 21.02 -18.81
N GLY A 569 -13.81 21.02 -19.73
CA GLY A 569 -13.85 20.03 -20.81
C GLY A 569 -14.19 18.64 -20.27
N GLY A 570 -14.95 18.58 -19.17
CA GLY A 570 -15.43 17.34 -18.60
C GLY A 570 -16.61 16.80 -19.38
N ILE A 571 -16.73 15.48 -19.45
CA ILE A 571 -17.81 14.80 -20.17
C ILE A 571 -18.38 13.68 -19.33
N ILE A 572 -19.70 13.70 -19.20
CA ILE A 572 -20.45 12.65 -18.54
C ILE A 572 -21.48 12.13 -19.54
N ARG A 573 -21.34 10.88 -19.98
CA ARG A 573 -22.23 10.32 -20.99
C ARG A 573 -22.56 8.84 -20.82
N ASN A 574 -23.78 8.46 -21.22
CA ASN A 574 -24.20 7.06 -21.20
C ASN A 574 -24.09 6.37 -19.83
N ASN A 575 -24.19 7.11 -18.73
CA ASN A 575 -24.21 6.53 -17.39
C ASN A 575 -25.64 6.28 -16.92
N LYS A 576 -25.82 5.29 -16.04
CA LYS A 576 -27.02 5.08 -15.24
C LYS A 576 -26.71 5.44 -13.79
N ILE A 577 -27.48 6.34 -13.18
CA ILE A 577 -27.28 6.81 -11.80
C ILE A 577 -28.61 6.75 -11.07
N GLU A 578 -28.68 6.03 -9.95
CA GLU A 578 -29.91 5.93 -9.15
C GLU A 578 -29.65 5.83 -7.65
N GLY A 579 -30.59 6.35 -6.85
CA GLY A 579 -30.56 6.21 -5.39
C GLY A 579 -29.63 7.16 -4.64
N PHE A 580 -29.41 8.37 -5.15
CA PHE A 580 -28.59 9.41 -4.49
C PHE A 580 -29.39 10.66 -4.14
N HIS A 581 -28.95 11.42 -3.14
CA HIS A 581 -29.47 12.76 -2.85
C HIS A 581 -29.17 13.71 -4.01
N ASN A 582 -27.91 13.73 -4.49
CA ASN A 582 -27.53 14.34 -5.75
C ASN A 582 -26.96 13.29 -6.71
N GLY A 583 -27.52 13.19 -7.92
CA GLY A 583 -26.91 12.37 -8.97
C GLY A 583 -25.53 12.91 -9.31
N ILE A 584 -25.47 14.17 -9.73
CA ILE A 584 -24.22 14.86 -10.05
C ILE A 584 -24.22 16.22 -9.37
N HIS A 585 -23.14 16.51 -8.67
CA HIS A 585 -22.90 17.78 -8.05
C HIS A 585 -21.63 18.39 -8.64
N SER A 586 -21.68 19.66 -9.03
CA SER A 586 -20.52 20.35 -9.59
C SER A 586 -20.34 21.76 -9.04
N ALA A 587 -19.09 22.15 -8.84
CA ALA A 587 -18.70 23.51 -8.49
C ALA A 587 -17.65 24.04 -9.49
N VAL A 588 -17.84 25.27 -10.01
CA VAL A 588 -16.93 25.89 -11.00
C VAL A 588 -16.53 24.91 -12.12
N SER A 589 -17.47 24.16 -12.68
CA SER A 589 -17.15 23.10 -13.66
C SER A 589 -17.89 23.29 -14.98
N TYR A 590 -17.25 22.88 -16.08
CA TYR A 590 -17.73 22.99 -17.45
C TYR A 590 -17.87 21.60 -18.08
N ILE A 591 -19.12 21.11 -18.17
CA ILE A 591 -19.43 19.71 -18.46
C ILE A 591 -20.33 19.56 -19.69
N ASP A 592 -19.96 18.64 -20.59
CA ASP A 592 -20.83 18.08 -21.62
C ASP A 592 -21.63 16.89 -21.07
N PHE A 593 -22.97 16.97 -21.11
CA PHE A 593 -23.87 15.99 -20.50
C PHE A 593 -24.79 15.34 -21.54
N TYR A 594 -24.50 14.09 -21.91
CA TYR A 594 -25.12 13.41 -23.05
C TYR A 594 -25.64 12.00 -22.73
N ASN A 595 -26.92 11.75 -23.03
CA ASN A 595 -27.53 10.41 -22.99
C ASN A 595 -27.34 9.66 -21.67
N ASN A 596 -27.44 10.35 -20.53
CA ASN A 596 -27.43 9.72 -19.22
C ASN A 596 -28.85 9.45 -18.71
N GLU A 597 -29.00 8.45 -17.86
CA GLU A 597 -30.22 8.16 -17.11
C GLU A 597 -29.95 8.38 -15.62
N VAL A 598 -30.61 9.38 -15.03
CA VAL A 598 -30.47 9.74 -13.61
C VAL A 598 -31.84 9.66 -12.96
N SER A 599 -31.99 8.81 -11.95
CA SER A 599 -33.27 8.53 -11.29
C SER A 599 -33.12 8.48 -9.79
N ASN A 600 -33.44 9.59 -9.12
CA ASN A 600 -33.30 9.73 -7.67
C ASN A 600 -34.67 9.97 -7.02
N THR A 601 -34.98 9.27 -5.93
CA THR A 601 -36.35 9.17 -5.40
C THR A 601 -36.53 9.59 -3.94
N GLY A 602 -35.52 10.22 -3.34
CA GLY A 602 -35.56 10.77 -1.97
C GLY A 602 -36.59 11.89 -1.78
N TYR A 603 -36.80 12.36 -0.54
CA TYR A 603 -37.80 13.42 -0.25
C TYR A 603 -37.40 14.78 -0.85
N GLU A 604 -36.14 15.15 -0.69
CA GLU A 604 -35.49 16.30 -1.28
C GLU A 604 -34.26 15.75 -2.00
N ASN A 605 -34.25 15.76 -3.32
CA ASN A 605 -33.17 15.18 -4.11
C ASN A 605 -33.09 15.84 -5.49
N TYR A 606 -31.91 15.77 -6.08
CA TYR A 606 -31.57 16.47 -7.31
C TYR A 606 -30.86 15.53 -8.27
N ASN A 607 -31.18 15.60 -9.56
CA ASN A 607 -30.41 14.84 -10.55
C ASN A 607 -29.11 15.58 -10.87
N LEU A 608 -29.19 16.90 -11.06
CA LEU A 608 -28.06 17.80 -11.28
C LEU A 608 -28.08 18.94 -10.25
N ASN A 609 -26.96 19.13 -9.55
CA ASN A 609 -26.75 20.21 -8.59
C ASN A 609 -25.53 21.05 -9.02
N LEU A 610 -25.78 22.29 -9.42
CA LEU A 610 -24.84 23.13 -10.17
C LEU A 610 -24.53 24.41 -9.39
N ASN A 611 -23.29 24.55 -8.95
CA ASN A 611 -22.89 25.63 -8.05
C ASN A 611 -21.68 26.43 -8.56
N ALA A 612 -21.52 27.66 -8.06
CA ALA A 612 -20.36 28.53 -8.26
C ALA A 612 -19.98 28.73 -9.74
N GLY A 613 -20.93 29.11 -10.59
CA GLY A 613 -20.68 29.35 -12.01
C GLY A 613 -20.41 28.07 -12.80
N SER A 614 -20.98 26.94 -12.39
CA SER A 614 -20.93 25.72 -13.19
C SER A 614 -21.76 25.88 -14.47
N TYR A 615 -21.30 25.24 -15.53
CA TYR A 615 -21.95 25.22 -16.84
C TYR A 615 -22.17 23.78 -17.28
N PHE A 616 -23.42 23.38 -17.51
CA PHE A 616 -23.77 22.09 -18.09
C PHE A 616 -24.37 22.26 -19.48
N ASN A 617 -23.79 21.55 -20.44
CA ASN A 617 -24.31 21.46 -21.79
C ASN A 617 -25.29 20.29 -21.91
N LEU A 618 -26.58 20.59 -21.91
CA LEU A 618 -27.71 19.68 -22.14
C LEU A 618 -28.27 19.83 -23.56
N LYS A 619 -27.57 20.54 -24.43
CA LYS A 619 -28.01 20.90 -25.76
C LYS A 619 -27.47 19.92 -26.77
N SER A 620 -28.36 19.43 -27.62
CA SER A 620 -27.98 18.48 -28.65
C SER A 620 -27.35 19.16 -29.86
N GLU A 621 -27.89 20.25 -30.40
CA GLU A 621 -27.34 20.81 -31.65
C GLU A 621 -26.26 21.90 -31.42
N MET A 622 -24.97 21.55 -31.49
CA MET A 622 -23.85 22.51 -31.53
C MET A 622 -23.23 22.58 -32.92
N GLY A 623 -23.79 23.45 -33.77
CA GLY A 623 -23.51 23.43 -35.19
C GLY A 623 -23.99 22.10 -35.80
N ASN A 624 -23.05 21.23 -36.16
CA ASN A 624 -23.33 19.89 -36.70
C ASN A 624 -22.98 18.74 -35.73
N TYR A 625 -22.60 19.04 -34.48
CA TYR A 625 -22.20 18.06 -33.47
C TYR A 625 -23.22 17.96 -32.34
N TYR A 626 -23.36 16.75 -31.78
CA TYR A 626 -24.09 16.50 -30.54
C TYR A 626 -23.12 16.29 -29.38
N LEU A 627 -22.96 17.35 -28.58
CA LEU A 627 -22.08 17.35 -27.40
C LEU A 627 -22.87 17.13 -26.09
N GLY A 628 -24.14 17.54 -26.03
CA GLY A 628 -25.05 17.31 -24.90
C GLY A 628 -26.43 16.80 -25.33
N GLY A 629 -27.35 16.67 -24.39
CA GLY A 629 -28.76 16.30 -24.67
C GLY A 629 -29.08 14.81 -24.57
N TYR A 630 -30.33 14.45 -24.87
CA TYR A 630 -30.89 13.08 -24.78
C TYR A 630 -30.87 12.45 -23.39
N ASN A 631 -30.78 13.27 -22.34
CA ASN A 631 -30.74 12.77 -20.97
C ASN A 631 -32.14 12.45 -20.45
N LYS A 632 -32.26 11.45 -19.58
CA LYS A 632 -33.48 11.12 -18.85
C LYS A 632 -33.25 11.41 -17.37
N LEU A 633 -33.93 12.44 -16.87
CA LEU A 633 -33.83 12.89 -15.49
C LEU A 633 -35.17 12.65 -14.82
N ASN A 634 -35.22 11.71 -13.88
CA ASN A 634 -36.41 11.35 -13.12
C ASN A 634 -36.22 11.70 -11.65
N THR A 635 -37.17 12.41 -11.06
CA THR A 635 -37.29 12.56 -9.59
C THR A 635 -38.72 12.29 -9.14
N SER A 636 -38.87 11.82 -7.90
CA SER A 636 -40.20 11.51 -7.32
C SER A 636 -40.43 12.07 -5.92
N GLY A 637 -39.48 12.84 -5.37
CA GLY A 637 -39.60 13.50 -4.07
C GLY A 637 -40.55 14.70 -4.07
N ASP A 638 -41.05 15.07 -2.89
CA ASP A 638 -41.94 16.22 -2.72
C ASP A 638 -41.23 17.56 -2.94
N LEU A 639 -39.96 17.67 -2.52
CA LEU A 639 -39.11 18.84 -2.70
C LEU A 639 -38.01 18.62 -3.75
N ALA A 640 -38.14 17.57 -4.55
CA ALA A 640 -37.15 17.20 -5.54
C ALA A 640 -37.32 18.00 -6.84
N SER A 641 -36.19 18.29 -7.50
CA SER A 641 -36.16 18.88 -8.84
C SER A 641 -35.15 18.15 -9.70
N ASN A 642 -35.31 18.19 -11.02
CA ASN A 642 -34.30 17.58 -11.90
C ASN A 642 -32.99 18.37 -11.87
N ILE A 643 -33.08 19.70 -11.78
CA ILE A 643 -31.91 20.58 -11.75
C ILE A 643 -32.08 21.63 -10.67
N ILE A 644 -31.08 21.74 -9.79
CA ILE A 644 -30.90 22.86 -8.87
C ILE A 644 -29.64 23.65 -9.24
N LEU A 645 -29.75 24.98 -9.23
CA LEU A 645 -28.65 25.89 -9.57
C LEU A 645 -28.41 26.92 -8.47
N GLN A 646 -27.14 27.26 -8.25
CA GLN A 646 -26.71 28.44 -7.50
C GLN A 646 -25.66 29.18 -8.32
N ASN A 647 -26.04 30.37 -8.81
CA ASN A 647 -25.20 31.21 -9.68
C ASN A 647 -24.55 30.43 -10.83
N SER A 648 -25.33 29.58 -11.49
CA SER A 648 -24.82 28.64 -12.49
C SER A 648 -25.69 28.67 -13.73
N TYR A 649 -25.30 27.95 -14.79
CA TYR A 649 -26.01 27.96 -16.06
C TYR A 649 -26.10 26.56 -16.67
N PHE A 650 -27.20 26.30 -17.38
CA PHE A 650 -27.31 25.15 -18.27
C PHE A 650 -27.88 25.58 -19.63
N ASP A 651 -27.46 24.89 -20.70
CA ASP A 651 -28.02 25.07 -22.04
C ASP A 651 -28.77 23.81 -22.45
N ALA A 652 -30.10 23.86 -22.54
CA ALA A 652 -30.94 22.72 -22.96
C ALA A 652 -31.67 22.97 -24.28
N ASP A 653 -31.36 24.05 -25.00
CA ASP A 653 -32.01 24.38 -26.27
C ASP A 653 -31.82 23.25 -27.29
N LYS A 654 -32.91 22.72 -27.84
CA LYS A 654 -32.90 21.55 -28.73
C LYS A 654 -32.23 20.34 -28.11
N GLY A 655 -32.49 20.10 -26.83
CA GLY A 655 -31.78 19.10 -26.05
C GLY A 655 -32.29 17.67 -26.21
N PHE A 656 -33.57 17.48 -26.55
CA PHE A 656 -34.28 16.19 -26.51
C PHE A 656 -34.16 15.48 -25.15
N ASN A 657 -34.05 16.26 -24.07
CA ASN A 657 -33.99 15.73 -22.72
C ASN A 657 -35.40 15.41 -22.23
N VAL A 658 -35.51 14.41 -21.35
CA VAL A 658 -36.73 14.09 -20.61
C VAL A 658 -36.54 14.51 -19.17
N PHE A 659 -37.33 15.49 -18.74
CA PHE A 659 -37.41 15.98 -17.38
C PHE A 659 -38.72 15.48 -16.77
N ASN A 660 -38.62 14.65 -15.74
CA ASN A 660 -39.77 14.05 -15.09
C ASN A 660 -39.68 14.27 -13.59
N VAL A 661 -40.76 14.81 -13.03
CA VAL A 661 -40.88 15.14 -11.60
C VAL A 661 -42.18 14.59 -11.03
N LYS A 662 -42.32 14.65 -9.71
CA LYS A 662 -43.61 14.45 -9.05
C LYS A 662 -44.59 15.57 -9.42
N SER A 663 -45.89 15.26 -9.55
CA SER A 663 -46.90 16.29 -9.81
C SER A 663 -46.89 17.39 -8.74
N GLY A 664 -46.82 18.65 -9.20
CA GLY A 664 -46.74 19.85 -8.36
C GLY A 664 -45.30 20.29 -8.03
N SER A 665 -44.29 19.45 -8.23
CA SER A 665 -42.89 19.80 -8.00
C SER A 665 -42.29 20.54 -9.21
N PRO A 666 -41.32 21.44 -8.99
CA PRO A 666 -40.63 22.14 -10.07
C PRO A 666 -39.61 21.23 -10.76
N HIS A 667 -39.51 21.32 -12.10
CA HIS A 667 -38.44 20.67 -12.87
C HIS A 667 -37.09 21.31 -12.55
N PHE A 668 -37.07 22.64 -12.41
CA PHE A 668 -35.86 23.42 -12.16
C PHE A 668 -36.03 24.38 -10.98
N THR A 669 -35.00 24.52 -10.15
CA THR A 669 -35.01 25.38 -8.96
C THR A 669 -33.70 26.16 -8.79
N GLY A 670 -33.75 27.33 -8.13
CA GLY A 670 -32.57 28.07 -7.70
C GLY A 670 -32.26 29.33 -8.53
N THR A 671 -30.98 29.68 -8.69
CA THR A 671 -30.56 30.95 -9.31
C THR A 671 -29.64 30.77 -10.52
N PHE A 672 -29.98 31.48 -11.61
CA PHE A 672 -29.10 31.66 -12.76
C PHE A 672 -28.07 32.76 -12.50
N ASN A 673 -26.91 32.64 -13.13
CA ASN A 673 -25.93 33.72 -13.16
C ASN A 673 -26.51 35.00 -13.80
N ASP A 674 -26.17 36.16 -13.26
CA ASP A 674 -26.73 37.41 -13.75
C ASP A 674 -26.26 37.74 -15.17
N ASP A 675 -27.15 38.46 -15.84
CA ASP A 675 -26.94 39.13 -17.12
C ASP A 675 -27.02 38.24 -18.37
N TYR A 676 -27.59 37.03 -18.26
CA TYR A 676 -27.68 36.15 -19.41
C TYR A 676 -28.65 36.68 -20.49
N PHE A 677 -29.72 37.43 -20.14
CA PHE A 677 -30.53 38.18 -21.11
C PHE A 677 -31.38 39.24 -20.40
N THR A 678 -30.99 40.51 -20.38
CA THR A 678 -31.86 41.59 -19.86
C THR A 678 -33.08 41.88 -20.76
N THR A 679 -33.28 41.14 -21.87
CA THR A 679 -34.35 41.40 -22.85
C THR A 679 -34.99 40.20 -23.56
N ASN A 680 -34.55 38.93 -23.38
CA ASN A 680 -35.08 37.79 -24.17
C ASN A 680 -35.33 36.52 -23.32
N ASP A 681 -36.41 35.79 -23.64
CA ASP A 681 -36.72 34.47 -23.08
C ASP A 681 -35.57 33.46 -23.38
N ILE A 682 -35.26 32.58 -22.43
CA ILE A 682 -34.28 31.49 -22.63
C ILE A 682 -34.94 30.37 -23.43
N SER A 683 -34.41 30.07 -24.62
CA SER A 683 -34.92 28.97 -25.45
C SER A 683 -34.50 27.61 -24.89
N ILE A 684 -35.47 26.72 -24.68
CA ILE A 684 -35.27 25.31 -24.31
C ILE A 684 -36.20 24.39 -25.13
N VAL A 685 -36.32 24.67 -26.42
CA VAL A 685 -37.21 23.91 -27.31
C VAL A 685 -36.77 22.46 -27.48
N ASP A 686 -37.67 21.61 -27.95
CA ASP A 686 -37.46 20.17 -28.18
C ASP A 686 -36.98 19.44 -26.92
N ASN A 687 -37.58 19.70 -25.77
CA ASN A 687 -37.45 18.88 -24.56
C ASN A 687 -38.82 18.32 -24.16
N CYS A 688 -38.81 17.24 -23.39
CA CYS A 688 -39.99 16.57 -22.86
C CYS A 688 -40.12 16.84 -21.37
N PHE A 689 -41.16 17.58 -20.97
CA PHE A 689 -41.52 17.82 -19.57
C PHE A 689 -42.64 16.88 -19.15
N LYS A 690 -42.51 16.29 -17.96
CA LYS A 690 -43.44 15.31 -17.41
C LYS A 690 -43.66 15.50 -15.91
N ALA A 691 -44.90 15.29 -15.49
CA ALA A 691 -45.29 15.10 -14.10
C ALA A 691 -45.86 13.69 -13.90
N ASP A 692 -45.35 12.94 -12.93
CA ASP A 692 -45.74 11.55 -12.65
C ASP A 692 -45.73 10.66 -13.90
N ASN A 693 -44.68 10.80 -14.74
CA ASN A 693 -44.51 10.13 -16.03
C ASN A 693 -45.51 10.52 -17.13
N THR A 694 -46.38 11.50 -16.90
CA THR A 694 -47.34 12.01 -17.89
C THR A 694 -46.84 13.34 -18.48
N PRO A 695 -46.97 13.60 -19.80
CA PRO A 695 -46.58 14.88 -20.38
C PRO A 695 -47.24 16.06 -19.68
N ASP A 696 -46.44 17.05 -19.29
CA ASP A 696 -46.87 18.27 -18.60
C ASP A 696 -46.15 19.50 -19.18
N TYR A 697 -46.47 20.68 -18.66
CA TYR A 697 -45.76 21.92 -18.95
C TYR A 697 -44.50 22.03 -18.07
N LEU A 698 -43.57 22.90 -18.48
CA LEU A 698 -42.46 23.29 -17.63
C LEU A 698 -42.99 23.98 -16.37
N ASN A 699 -42.86 23.30 -15.23
CA ASN A 699 -42.94 23.89 -13.89
C ASN A 699 -41.54 24.25 -13.40
N GLN A 700 -41.34 25.45 -12.87
CA GLN A 700 -40.02 25.93 -12.44
C GLN A 700 -40.13 26.97 -11.32
N ASP A 701 -39.07 27.07 -10.52
CA ASP A 701 -38.86 28.09 -9.50
C ASP A 701 -37.43 28.64 -9.61
N LEU A 702 -37.19 29.42 -10.66
CA LEU A 702 -35.89 29.98 -11.01
C LEU A 702 -35.92 31.51 -11.04
N SER A 703 -34.90 32.13 -10.46
CA SER A 703 -34.69 33.59 -10.51
C SER A 703 -33.28 33.96 -10.96
N TRP A 704 -33.11 35.20 -11.41
CA TRP A 704 -31.78 35.79 -11.53
C TRP A 704 -31.17 36.00 -10.14
N GLU A 705 -29.85 35.87 -10.00
CA GLU A 705 -29.16 35.94 -8.71
C GLU A 705 -29.35 37.30 -7.99
N ILE A 706 -29.20 38.44 -8.68
CA ILE A 706 -29.26 39.77 -8.03
C ILE A 706 -30.62 40.45 -8.17
N ASN A 707 -31.31 40.29 -9.31
CA ASN A 707 -32.59 40.97 -9.53
C ASN A 707 -33.81 40.20 -8.99
N ILE A 708 -33.65 38.92 -8.60
CA ILE A 708 -34.70 38.01 -8.09
C ILE A 708 -36.00 38.05 -8.94
N SER A 709 -35.90 38.48 -10.20
CA SER A 709 -37.00 38.43 -11.14
C SER A 709 -37.10 37.02 -11.71
N ALA A 710 -38.33 36.55 -11.92
CA ALA A 710 -38.58 35.24 -12.52
C ALA A 710 -37.94 35.17 -13.92
N LEU A 711 -37.31 34.01 -14.22
CA LEU A 711 -36.85 33.72 -15.58
C LEU A 711 -38.00 33.28 -16.47
N ASN A 712 -37.99 33.75 -17.72
CA ASN A 712 -38.90 33.27 -18.75
C ASN A 712 -38.18 32.28 -19.67
N PHE A 713 -38.82 31.14 -19.91
CA PHE A 713 -38.36 30.15 -20.88
C PHE A 713 -39.31 30.03 -22.07
N TYR A 714 -38.72 29.87 -23.25
CA TYR A 714 -39.44 29.51 -24.46
C TYR A 714 -39.26 28.00 -24.74
N THR A 715 -40.31 27.22 -24.50
CA THR A 715 -40.26 25.74 -24.59
C THR A 715 -40.68 25.18 -25.93
N GLY A 716 -41.38 25.95 -26.78
CA GLY A 716 -42.05 25.42 -27.97
C GLY A 716 -43.06 24.31 -27.63
N ASP A 717 -43.30 23.40 -28.57
CA ASP A 717 -44.13 22.20 -28.35
C ASP A 717 -43.38 21.16 -27.51
N ASN A 718 -44.07 20.54 -26.54
CA ASN A 718 -43.50 19.50 -25.69
C ASN A 718 -43.14 18.27 -26.54
N ASN A 719 -41.85 18.00 -26.74
CA ASN A 719 -41.36 16.98 -27.66
C ASN A 719 -40.81 15.78 -26.89
N CYS A 720 -41.61 14.70 -26.85
CA CYS A 720 -41.24 13.45 -26.19
C CYS A 720 -40.82 12.35 -27.19
N GLU A 721 -40.55 12.71 -28.45
CA GLU A 721 -40.00 11.79 -29.44
C GLU A 721 -38.50 11.58 -29.21
N ILE A 722 -38.06 10.33 -29.28
CA ILE A 722 -36.63 9.99 -29.16
C ILE A 722 -36.02 10.04 -30.55
N TYR A 723 -35.11 10.98 -30.77
CA TYR A 723 -34.26 11.02 -31.95
C TYR A 723 -32.92 10.35 -31.65
N SER A 724 -32.37 9.58 -32.60
CA SER A 724 -31.01 9.03 -32.46
C SER A 724 -30.12 9.63 -33.55
N PRO A 725 -28.93 10.15 -33.21
CA PRO A 725 -27.97 10.53 -34.24
C PRO A 725 -27.52 9.30 -35.06
N GLU A 726 -27.40 9.46 -36.38
CA GLU A 726 -27.06 8.37 -37.31
C GLU A 726 -25.57 8.35 -37.72
N SER A 727 -24.77 9.30 -37.24
CA SER A 727 -23.35 9.44 -37.63
C SER A 727 -22.49 9.92 -36.47
N TYR A 728 -21.21 9.56 -36.47
CA TYR A 728 -20.25 9.96 -35.44
C TYR A 728 -18.84 10.10 -36.02
N GLU A 729 -18.00 10.84 -35.29
CA GLU A 729 -16.56 10.95 -35.45
C GLU A 729 -15.89 10.40 -34.19
N ILE A 730 -14.75 9.71 -34.33
CA ILE A 730 -13.93 9.29 -33.19
C ILE A 730 -12.78 10.28 -33.05
N VAL A 731 -12.58 10.77 -31.82
CA VAL A 731 -11.45 11.60 -31.44
C VAL A 731 -10.59 10.81 -30.46
N TYR A 732 -9.27 10.91 -30.62
CA TYR A 732 -8.29 10.18 -29.84
C TYR A 732 -7.53 11.14 -28.93
N PHE A 733 -7.33 10.75 -27.67
CA PHE A 733 -6.53 11.47 -26.68
C PHE A 733 -5.56 10.50 -26.00
N GLY A 734 -4.36 10.36 -26.57
CA GLY A 734 -3.48 9.24 -26.20
C GLY A 734 -4.18 7.91 -26.49
N ASP A 735 -4.32 7.05 -25.48
CA ASP A 735 -5.01 5.75 -25.56
C ASP A 735 -6.53 5.83 -25.35
N ILE A 736 -7.08 7.02 -25.08
CA ILE A 736 -8.52 7.20 -24.86
C ILE A 736 -9.20 7.45 -26.21
N GLU A 737 -10.19 6.60 -26.53
CA GLU A 737 -11.11 6.83 -27.64
C GLU A 737 -12.37 7.52 -27.16
N ASP A 738 -12.76 8.58 -27.86
CA ASP A 738 -13.98 9.31 -27.58
C ASP A 738 -14.85 9.52 -28.83
N THR A 739 -16.16 9.56 -28.64
CA THR A 739 -17.15 9.58 -29.72
C THR A 739 -17.89 10.90 -29.74
N LEU A 740 -17.82 11.62 -30.85
CA LEU A 740 -18.58 12.84 -31.12
C LEU A 740 -19.66 12.52 -32.15
N TRP A 741 -20.92 12.56 -31.74
CA TRP A 741 -22.04 12.34 -32.65
C TRP A 741 -22.24 13.55 -33.57
N THR A 742 -22.66 13.32 -34.81
CA THR A 742 -22.85 14.35 -35.84
C THR A 742 -24.20 14.22 -36.55
N LYS A 743 -24.71 15.35 -37.06
CA LYS A 743 -25.94 15.41 -37.85
C LYS A 743 -25.68 14.84 -39.26
N PHE A 744 -26.52 13.90 -39.69
CA PHE A 744 -26.44 13.32 -41.04
C PHE A 744 -26.72 14.41 -42.09
N VAL A 745 -25.76 14.66 -42.99
CA VAL A 745 -25.98 15.52 -44.17
C VAL A 745 -26.09 14.58 -45.37
N GLY A 746 -27.31 14.43 -45.91
CA GLY A 746 -27.58 13.48 -46.98
C GLY A 746 -26.62 13.61 -48.16
N ILE A 747 -26.02 12.48 -48.55
CA ILE A 747 -25.26 12.36 -49.79
C ILE A 747 -26.26 12.31 -50.93
N GLY A 748 -26.39 13.39 -51.70
CA GLY A 748 -27.05 13.35 -53.00
C GLY A 748 -26.43 12.25 -53.85
N GLY A 749 -27.26 11.32 -54.34
CA GLY A 749 -26.82 10.11 -55.04
C GLY A 749 -25.90 10.41 -56.22
N GLY A 750 -24.65 9.95 -56.11
CA GLY A 750 -23.65 9.99 -57.18
C GLY A 750 -22.55 8.98 -56.88
N SER A 751 -22.59 7.86 -57.61
CA SER A 751 -21.61 6.78 -57.76
C SER A 751 -20.37 6.76 -56.85
N ASN A 752 -20.26 5.64 -56.13
CA ASN A 752 -19.04 5.05 -55.57
C ASN A 752 -17.79 5.37 -56.41
N GLU A 753 -16.91 6.22 -55.87
CA GLU A 753 -15.43 6.21 -56.02
C GLU A 753 -14.76 7.51 -55.56
N ASN A 754 -15.53 8.54 -55.15
CA ASN A 754 -14.99 9.68 -54.42
C ASN A 754 -15.62 9.77 -53.02
N LYS A 755 -14.99 9.16 -52.02
CA LYS A 755 -15.18 9.54 -50.61
C LYS A 755 -14.57 10.94 -50.40
N GLY A 756 -15.22 11.93 -50.97
CA GLY A 756 -14.90 13.34 -50.80
C GLY A 756 -15.20 13.74 -49.36
N SER A 757 -14.14 14.09 -48.65
CA SER A 757 -14.12 14.66 -47.32
C SER A 757 -14.88 16.00 -47.29
N ASN A 758 -16.18 15.97 -47.02
CA ASN A 758 -16.84 17.12 -46.41
C ASN A 758 -16.38 17.19 -44.94
N LYS A 759 -15.15 17.69 -44.74
CA LYS A 759 -14.67 18.10 -43.41
C LYS A 759 -15.65 19.14 -42.88
N VAL A 760 -16.39 18.74 -41.85
CA VAL A 760 -17.33 19.57 -41.09
C VAL A 760 -16.60 20.84 -40.63
N THR A 761 -16.90 21.98 -41.24
CA THR A 761 -16.12 23.21 -41.05
C THR A 761 -16.40 23.80 -39.68
N GLU A 762 -15.44 23.67 -38.75
CA GLU A 762 -15.27 24.56 -37.61
C GLU A 762 -15.27 26.01 -38.14
N VAL A 763 -16.14 26.88 -37.63
CA VAL A 763 -16.20 28.27 -38.11
C VAL A 763 -15.02 29.03 -37.53
N THR A 764 -13.88 28.99 -38.21
CA THR A 764 -12.66 29.72 -37.83
C THR A 764 -12.68 31.18 -38.30
N THR A 765 -13.63 31.57 -39.15
CA THR A 765 -13.81 32.94 -39.67
C THR A 765 -15.30 33.33 -39.71
N GLY A 766 -15.67 34.49 -39.13
CA GLY A 766 -17.05 35.01 -39.07
C GLY A 766 -17.28 36.00 -37.91
N ASN A 767 -18.38 36.79 -37.97
CA ASN A 767 -18.70 37.87 -37.00
C ASN A 767 -19.95 37.60 -36.13
N LEU A 768 -20.36 36.34 -35.95
CA LEU A 768 -21.49 36.00 -35.06
C LEU A 768 -20.98 35.33 -33.78
N PHE A 769 -21.25 35.94 -32.62
CA PHE A 769 -20.87 35.45 -31.29
C PHE A 769 -21.26 33.97 -31.10
N LYS A 770 -22.52 33.61 -31.41
CA LYS A 770 -23.05 32.24 -31.23
C LYS A 770 -22.23 31.18 -32.00
N LEU A 771 -21.89 31.44 -33.26
CA LEU A 771 -21.10 30.50 -34.07
C LEU A 771 -19.68 30.30 -33.53
N LYS A 772 -19.05 31.38 -33.04
CA LYS A 772 -17.72 31.28 -32.42
C LYS A 772 -17.78 30.53 -31.09
N SER A 773 -18.80 30.78 -30.27
CA SER A 773 -19.01 30.09 -28.99
C SER A 773 -19.27 28.59 -29.19
N ASP A 774 -20.13 28.20 -30.13
CA ASP A 774 -20.39 26.79 -30.46
C ASP A 774 -19.12 26.09 -31.00
N SER A 775 -18.36 26.77 -31.87
CA SER A 775 -17.08 26.24 -32.38
C SER A 775 -16.07 26.03 -31.25
N LEU A 776 -16.02 26.93 -30.27
CA LEU A 776 -15.12 26.84 -29.12
C LEU A 776 -15.35 25.55 -28.33
N LYS A 777 -16.62 25.18 -28.08
CA LYS A 777 -16.99 23.94 -27.37
C LYS A 777 -16.56 22.68 -28.12
N VAL A 778 -16.78 22.64 -29.44
CA VAL A 778 -16.33 21.52 -30.29
C VAL A 778 -14.79 21.42 -30.30
N LEU A 779 -14.09 22.54 -30.40
CA LEU A 779 -12.62 22.57 -30.40
C LEU A 779 -12.04 22.13 -29.06
N MET A 780 -12.67 22.52 -27.94
CA MET A 780 -12.35 22.02 -26.61
C MET A 780 -12.48 20.51 -26.55
N ARG A 781 -13.59 19.96 -27.05
CA ARG A 781 -13.82 18.52 -27.11
C ARG A 781 -12.76 17.81 -27.95
N LYS A 782 -12.33 18.42 -29.06
CA LYS A 782 -11.26 17.91 -29.93
C LYS A 782 -9.84 18.17 -29.41
N ARG A 783 -9.68 18.74 -28.22
CA ARG A 783 -8.40 19.16 -27.62
C ARG A 783 -7.55 20.07 -28.52
N LYS A 784 -8.19 20.87 -29.37
CA LYS A 784 -7.51 21.88 -30.22
C LYS A 784 -7.31 23.18 -29.44
N PHE A 785 -6.57 23.11 -28.34
CA PHE A 785 -6.46 24.19 -27.36
C PHE A 785 -5.90 25.50 -27.94
N ASN A 786 -4.96 25.43 -28.90
CA ASN A 786 -4.45 26.65 -29.56
C ASN A 786 -5.55 27.41 -30.32
N ASP A 787 -6.47 26.70 -30.97
CA ASP A 787 -7.62 27.32 -31.65
C ASP A 787 -8.66 27.85 -30.67
N VAL A 788 -8.87 27.16 -29.55
CA VAL A 788 -9.71 27.63 -28.44
C VAL A 788 -9.18 28.95 -27.90
N THR A 789 -7.88 29.04 -27.59
CA THR A 789 -7.25 30.26 -27.09
C THR A 789 -7.38 31.41 -28.09
N ARG A 790 -7.16 31.15 -29.38
CA ARG A 790 -7.30 32.16 -30.44
C ARG A 790 -8.74 32.68 -30.56
N ILE A 791 -9.71 31.78 -30.76
CA ILE A 791 -11.12 32.15 -30.95
C ILE A 791 -11.70 32.79 -29.67
N GLY A 792 -11.34 32.26 -28.51
CA GLY A 792 -11.71 32.81 -27.21
C GLY A 792 -11.25 34.25 -27.03
N ASN A 793 -9.98 34.53 -27.33
CA ASN A 793 -9.45 35.90 -27.29
C ASN A 793 -10.11 36.82 -28.34
N GLU A 794 -10.44 36.31 -29.53
CA GLU A 794 -11.24 37.06 -30.51
C GLU A 794 -12.62 37.40 -29.95
N ILE A 795 -13.30 36.49 -29.24
CA ILE A 795 -14.59 36.75 -28.59
C ILE A 795 -14.44 37.84 -27.54
N LEU A 796 -13.46 37.71 -26.64
CA LEU A 796 -13.17 38.69 -25.56
C LEU A 796 -12.80 40.08 -26.11
N ASN A 797 -12.27 40.16 -27.32
CA ASN A 797 -11.94 41.42 -27.99
C ASN A 797 -13.12 42.02 -28.76
N THR A 798 -13.92 41.19 -29.43
CA THR A 798 -14.94 41.65 -30.39
C THR A 798 -16.30 41.85 -29.74
N TYR A 799 -16.60 41.12 -28.67
CA TYR A 799 -17.89 41.15 -27.97
C TYR A 799 -17.72 41.34 -26.45
N PRO A 800 -17.03 42.39 -26.00
CA PRO A 800 -16.72 42.60 -24.59
C PRO A 800 -17.96 42.77 -23.70
N ASP A 801 -19.10 43.16 -24.27
CA ASP A 801 -20.36 43.41 -23.55
C ASP A 801 -21.44 42.35 -23.86
N SER A 802 -21.03 41.19 -24.40
CA SER A 802 -21.98 40.10 -24.74
C SER A 802 -22.42 39.35 -23.49
N ALA A 803 -23.74 39.16 -23.35
CA ALA A 803 -24.35 38.39 -22.28
C ALA A 803 -23.81 36.94 -22.13
N GLY A 804 -23.36 36.33 -23.23
CA GLY A 804 -22.81 34.96 -23.21
C GLY A 804 -21.33 34.87 -22.80
N LEU A 805 -20.67 35.99 -22.48
CA LEU A 805 -19.21 36.03 -22.27
C LEU A 805 -18.75 35.20 -21.06
N ILE A 806 -19.57 35.13 -20.01
CA ILE A 806 -19.29 34.36 -18.79
C ILE A 806 -18.96 32.88 -19.06
N ASN A 807 -19.63 32.28 -20.06
CA ASN A 807 -19.45 30.88 -20.45
C ASN A 807 -18.19 30.64 -21.30
N VAL A 808 -17.47 31.70 -21.68
CA VAL A 808 -16.22 31.64 -22.45
C VAL A 808 -15.01 31.69 -21.52
N ILE A 809 -15.13 32.29 -20.33
CA ILE A 809 -14.00 32.55 -19.42
C ILE A 809 -13.28 31.25 -19.01
N GLN A 810 -14.01 30.25 -18.53
CA GLN A 810 -13.37 29.01 -18.03
C GLN A 810 -12.73 28.17 -19.16
N PRO A 811 -13.42 27.88 -20.28
CA PRO A 811 -12.79 27.16 -21.40
C PRO A 811 -11.53 27.83 -21.96
N VAL A 812 -11.54 29.16 -22.08
CA VAL A 812 -10.37 29.91 -22.58
C VAL A 812 -9.25 29.93 -21.56
N TYR A 813 -9.57 30.04 -20.26
CA TYR A 813 -8.58 29.91 -19.20
C TYR A 813 -7.86 28.57 -19.29
N PHE A 814 -8.59 27.45 -19.34
CA PHE A 814 -7.98 26.13 -19.42
C PHE A 814 -7.14 25.96 -20.68
N ALA A 815 -7.67 26.33 -21.86
CA ALA A 815 -6.88 26.26 -23.10
C ALA A 815 -5.62 27.15 -23.05
N THR A 816 -5.69 28.31 -22.40
CA THR A 816 -4.54 29.18 -22.18
C THR A 816 -3.52 28.50 -21.27
N LEU A 817 -3.97 27.88 -20.17
CA LEU A 817 -3.13 27.15 -19.22
C LEU A 817 -2.40 25.98 -19.91
N VAL A 818 -3.11 25.18 -20.71
CA VAL A 818 -2.53 24.03 -21.43
C VAL A 818 -1.53 24.47 -22.51
N THR A 819 -1.77 25.62 -23.15
CA THR A 819 -0.95 26.08 -24.27
C THR A 819 0.11 27.09 -23.87
N ASP A 820 0.26 27.42 -22.58
CA ASP A 820 1.18 28.46 -22.14
C ASP A 820 2.64 28.09 -22.44
N ASP A 821 3.47 29.11 -22.59
CA ASP A 821 4.90 28.93 -22.84
C ASP A 821 5.70 28.93 -21.53
N SER A 822 6.97 28.53 -21.58
CA SER A 822 7.84 28.41 -20.39
C SER A 822 8.14 29.74 -19.68
N ILE A 823 7.64 30.86 -20.19
CA ILE A 823 7.77 32.20 -19.60
C ILE A 823 6.40 32.80 -19.23
N ASP A 824 5.34 31.96 -19.24
CA ASP A 824 3.96 32.26 -18.86
C ASP A 824 3.33 33.50 -19.57
N THR A 825 3.68 33.71 -20.85
CA THR A 825 3.23 34.88 -21.61
C THR A 825 1.73 34.85 -21.88
N LYS A 826 1.16 33.68 -22.18
CA LYS A 826 -0.26 33.58 -22.54
C LYS A 826 -1.14 33.75 -21.31
N ILE A 827 -0.77 33.19 -20.16
CA ILE A 827 -1.49 33.43 -18.91
C ILE A 827 -1.40 34.90 -18.49
N THR A 828 -0.24 35.55 -18.64
CA THR A 828 -0.10 37.00 -18.37
C THR A 828 -1.04 37.85 -19.23
N ASN A 829 -1.09 37.56 -20.54
CA ASN A 829 -1.99 38.25 -21.47
C ASN A 829 -3.47 38.00 -21.15
N TYR A 830 -3.81 36.76 -20.80
CA TYR A 830 -5.17 36.41 -20.42
C TYR A 830 -5.62 37.10 -19.13
N LYS A 831 -4.76 37.17 -18.11
CA LYS A 831 -4.98 37.93 -16.86
C LYS A 831 -5.33 39.39 -17.17
N THR A 832 -4.48 40.05 -17.97
CA THR A 832 -4.68 41.46 -18.38
C THR A 832 -6.00 41.64 -19.13
N LYS A 833 -6.39 40.64 -19.93
CA LYS A 833 -7.65 40.68 -20.67
C LYS A 833 -8.87 40.58 -19.76
N LEU A 834 -8.84 39.72 -18.74
CA LEU A 834 -9.90 39.62 -17.73
C LEU A 834 -10.03 40.91 -16.91
N GLU A 835 -8.91 41.54 -16.54
CA GLU A 835 -8.90 42.85 -15.86
C GLU A 835 -9.58 43.93 -16.72
N SER A 836 -9.32 43.92 -18.03
CA SER A 836 -10.02 44.80 -18.98
C SER A 836 -11.52 44.51 -19.06
N VAL A 837 -11.95 43.24 -19.05
CA VAL A 837 -13.38 42.87 -19.08
C VAL A 837 -14.11 43.37 -17.83
N ILE A 838 -13.47 43.28 -16.66
CA ILE A 838 -14.04 43.82 -15.40
C ILE A 838 -14.25 45.33 -15.51
N SER A 839 -13.27 46.06 -16.05
CA SER A 839 -13.36 47.53 -16.15
C SER A 839 -14.47 48.01 -17.10
N THR A 840 -14.85 47.22 -18.11
CA THR A 840 -15.92 47.56 -19.05
C THR A 840 -17.31 47.05 -18.61
N ASN A 841 -17.36 46.00 -17.78
CA ASN A 841 -18.60 45.33 -17.36
C ASN A 841 -18.85 45.41 -15.85
N GLY A 842 -18.43 46.48 -15.17
CA GLY A 842 -18.51 46.61 -13.71
C GLY A 842 -19.91 46.45 -13.10
N ASN A 843 -20.98 46.59 -13.90
CA ASN A 843 -22.36 46.39 -13.46
C ASN A 843 -22.84 44.92 -13.54
N ASN A 844 -22.08 44.04 -14.20
CA ASN A 844 -22.39 42.62 -14.31
C ASN A 844 -21.63 41.84 -13.21
N THR A 845 -22.28 41.68 -12.06
CA THR A 845 -21.62 41.13 -10.87
C THR A 845 -21.19 39.68 -11.04
N SER A 846 -21.99 38.80 -11.66
CA SER A 846 -21.60 37.39 -11.86
C SER A 846 -20.43 37.26 -12.84
N LEU A 847 -20.37 38.06 -13.92
CA LEU A 847 -19.22 38.10 -14.82
C LEU A 847 -17.97 38.65 -14.12
N VAL A 848 -18.11 39.73 -13.35
CA VAL A 848 -17.01 40.32 -12.58
C VAL A 848 -16.46 39.31 -11.57
N LEU A 849 -17.33 38.61 -10.85
CA LEU A 849 -16.96 37.55 -9.91
C LEU A 849 -16.21 36.42 -10.63
N ARG A 850 -16.73 35.96 -11.77
CA ARG A 850 -16.09 34.91 -12.57
C ARG A 850 -14.70 35.33 -13.06
N CYS A 851 -14.57 36.53 -13.63
CA CYS A 851 -13.31 37.07 -14.08
C CYS A 851 -12.34 37.24 -12.90
N ASN A 852 -12.79 37.77 -11.76
CA ASN A 852 -11.96 37.97 -10.58
C ASN A 852 -11.41 36.65 -10.03
N TYR A 853 -12.23 35.60 -10.00
CA TYR A 853 -11.81 34.26 -9.58
C TYR A 853 -10.72 33.69 -10.50
N PHE A 854 -10.90 33.73 -11.82
CA PHE A 854 -9.88 33.25 -12.76
C PHE A 854 -8.63 34.15 -12.82
N ILE A 855 -8.74 35.45 -12.53
CA ILE A 855 -7.57 36.32 -12.32
C ILE A 855 -6.73 35.80 -11.15
N GLN A 856 -7.35 35.39 -10.03
CA GLN A 856 -6.57 34.83 -8.91
C GLN A 856 -5.89 33.53 -9.32
N LYS A 857 -6.57 32.64 -10.05
CA LYS A 857 -5.92 31.43 -10.59
C LYS A 857 -4.74 31.75 -11.52
N CYS A 858 -4.86 32.76 -12.41
CA CYS A 858 -3.73 33.24 -13.21
C CYS A 858 -2.58 33.73 -12.34
N LYS A 859 -2.86 34.51 -11.28
CA LYS A 859 -1.84 35.01 -10.35
C LYS A 859 -1.09 33.88 -9.65
N VAL A 860 -1.79 32.83 -9.22
CA VAL A 860 -1.13 31.66 -8.63
C VAL A 860 -0.18 31.02 -9.65
N LYS A 861 -0.63 30.76 -10.87
CA LYS A 861 0.22 30.19 -11.93
C LYS A 861 1.47 31.06 -12.20
N LEU A 862 1.33 32.39 -12.11
CA LEU A 862 2.43 33.34 -12.26
C LEU A 862 3.32 33.49 -11.01
N GLY A 863 3.07 32.73 -9.94
CA GLY A 863 3.80 32.84 -8.67
C GLY A 863 3.49 34.10 -7.85
N GLU A 864 2.44 34.85 -8.19
CA GLU A 864 1.97 36.05 -7.49
C GLU A 864 1.11 35.70 -6.24
N TYR A 865 1.59 34.73 -5.44
CA TYR A 865 0.80 34.06 -4.39
C TYR A 865 0.15 35.03 -3.38
N GLN A 866 0.87 36.03 -2.88
CA GLN A 866 0.31 36.96 -1.88
C GLN A 866 -0.87 37.77 -2.43
N SER A 867 -0.80 38.16 -3.71
CA SER A 867 -1.89 38.87 -4.38
C SER A 867 -3.08 37.95 -4.64
N ALA A 868 -2.82 36.69 -5.03
CA ALA A 868 -3.85 35.68 -5.22
C ALA A 868 -4.59 35.34 -3.91
N LEU A 869 -3.85 35.10 -2.81
CA LEU A 869 -4.41 34.83 -1.48
C LEU A 869 -5.34 35.96 -1.03
N SER A 870 -4.90 37.22 -1.22
CA SER A 870 -5.73 38.38 -0.89
C SER A 870 -7.03 38.42 -1.71
N GLY A 871 -6.97 38.05 -2.99
CA GLY A 871 -8.15 38.01 -3.85
C GLY A 871 -9.11 36.86 -3.53
N PHE A 872 -8.61 35.65 -3.25
CA PHE A 872 -9.45 34.55 -2.80
C PHE A 872 -10.12 34.86 -1.46
N GLN A 873 -9.38 35.46 -0.51
CA GLN A 873 -9.94 35.90 0.77
C GLN A 873 -11.07 36.92 0.59
N GLN A 874 -10.97 37.85 -0.36
CA GLN A 874 -12.05 38.78 -0.69
C GLN A 874 -13.30 38.07 -1.19
N ILE A 875 -13.15 37.03 -2.03
CA ILE A 875 -14.29 36.22 -2.50
C ILE A 875 -14.95 35.52 -1.31
N MET A 876 -14.16 34.88 -0.45
CA MET A 876 -14.67 34.22 0.77
C MET A 876 -15.44 35.19 1.69
N GLN A 877 -14.93 36.40 1.87
CA GLN A 877 -15.57 37.43 2.72
C GLN A 877 -16.84 38.00 2.12
N ASN A 878 -16.90 38.13 0.79
CA ASN A 878 -18.07 38.66 0.09
C ASN A 878 -19.17 37.59 -0.07
N PHE A 879 -18.80 36.31 -0.08
CA PHE A 879 -19.73 35.20 -0.31
C PHE A 879 -19.56 34.06 0.74
N PRO A 880 -19.63 34.34 2.05
CA PRO A 880 -19.23 33.42 3.12
C PRO A 880 -20.13 32.18 3.30
N TYR A 881 -21.35 32.22 2.78
CA TYR A 881 -22.34 31.14 2.91
C TYR A 881 -22.74 30.56 1.54
N SER A 882 -21.80 30.55 0.60
CA SER A 882 -22.02 30.13 -0.78
C SER A 882 -20.93 29.16 -1.24
N TRP A 883 -21.18 28.47 -2.35
CA TRP A 883 -20.17 27.62 -2.98
C TRP A 883 -18.99 28.40 -3.53
N GLU A 884 -19.16 29.67 -3.91
CA GLU A 884 -18.08 30.55 -4.34
C GLU A 884 -17.08 30.78 -3.22
N GLY A 885 -17.56 30.99 -2.00
CA GLY A 885 -16.74 31.08 -0.81
C GLY A 885 -16.02 29.77 -0.49
N VAL A 886 -16.71 28.64 -0.59
CA VAL A 886 -16.13 27.30 -0.35
C VAL A 886 -15.00 26.98 -1.33
N VAL A 887 -15.25 27.12 -2.63
CA VAL A 887 -14.24 26.82 -3.66
C VAL A 887 -13.07 27.80 -3.60
N ALA A 888 -13.33 29.09 -3.34
CA ALA A 888 -12.25 30.06 -3.10
C ALA A 888 -11.44 29.72 -1.85
N GLY A 889 -12.07 29.19 -0.80
CA GLY A 889 -11.39 28.69 0.40
C GLY A 889 -10.49 27.50 0.12
N TRP A 890 -10.95 26.52 -0.67
CA TRP A 890 -10.13 25.39 -1.12
C TRP A 890 -8.91 25.84 -1.94
N ASP A 891 -9.11 26.75 -2.89
CA ASP A 891 -8.02 27.30 -3.69
C ASP A 891 -7.07 28.17 -2.87
N TYR A 892 -7.58 28.91 -1.88
CA TYR A 892 -6.78 29.66 -0.92
C TYR A 892 -5.84 28.72 -0.14
N SER A 893 -6.37 27.65 0.45
CA SER A 893 -5.57 26.66 1.20
C SER A 893 -4.51 25.99 0.33
N ALA A 894 -4.86 25.56 -0.88
CA ALA A 894 -3.90 24.99 -1.81
C ALA A 894 -2.82 26.00 -2.24
N THR A 895 -3.19 27.26 -2.44
CA THR A 895 -2.23 28.34 -2.75
C THR A 895 -1.28 28.59 -1.59
N GLN A 896 -1.73 28.51 -0.34
CA GLN A 896 -0.84 28.62 0.83
C GLN A 896 0.19 27.48 0.88
N LEU A 897 -0.23 26.25 0.55
CA LEU A 897 0.68 25.10 0.44
C LEU A 897 1.74 25.33 -0.64
N LEU A 898 1.35 25.81 -1.83
CA LEU A 898 2.27 26.11 -2.93
C LEU A 898 3.24 27.26 -2.61
N ALA A 899 2.80 28.26 -1.83
CA ALA A 899 3.62 29.42 -1.46
C ALA A 899 4.74 29.09 -0.44
N GLY A 900 4.86 27.84 -0.01
CA GLY A 900 5.82 27.43 1.04
C GLY A 900 5.45 27.95 2.43
N GLY A 901 4.22 28.43 2.63
CA GLY A 901 3.71 28.98 3.88
C GLY A 901 3.31 27.93 4.92
N GLY A 902 3.31 26.65 4.55
CA GLY A 902 3.21 25.53 5.48
C GLY A 902 4.59 24.92 5.72
N SER A 903 5.10 25.06 6.93
CA SER A 903 6.19 24.21 7.41
C SER A 903 5.82 22.75 7.16
N GLY A 904 6.69 22.02 6.47
CA GLY A 904 6.53 20.59 6.24
C GLY A 904 6.28 19.85 7.55
N GLN A 905 5.08 19.30 7.68
CA GLN A 905 4.85 18.07 8.43
C GLN A 905 3.97 17.19 7.55
N GLY A 906 4.59 16.13 7.01
CA GLY A 906 3.82 14.93 6.75
C GLY A 906 3.12 14.55 8.05
N VAL A 907 1.85 14.16 7.93
CA VAL A 907 1.04 13.42 8.90
C VAL A 907 1.80 13.11 10.21
N LYS A 908 1.71 14.03 11.17
CA LYS A 908 1.93 13.71 12.59
C LYS A 908 0.84 14.41 13.38
N GLY A 909 0.03 13.60 14.05
CA GLY A 909 -0.97 14.06 14.98
C GLY A 909 -0.35 15.00 16.02
N ASN A 910 -0.94 16.17 16.15
CA ASN A 910 -1.11 16.76 17.46
C ASN A 910 -2.41 17.56 17.45
N GLU A 911 -3.25 17.18 18.40
CA GLU A 911 -4.57 17.73 18.68
C GLU A 911 -4.49 19.22 19.06
N ASP A 912 -5.59 19.92 18.82
CA ASP A 912 -6.01 21.16 19.47
C ASP A 912 -5.14 22.41 19.25
N HIS A 913 -5.38 23.14 18.15
CA HIS A 913 -5.93 24.51 18.17
C HIS A 913 -5.97 25.09 16.73
N GLU A 914 -7.08 25.74 16.38
CA GLU A 914 -7.31 26.56 15.16
C GLU A 914 -7.80 25.89 13.85
N LEU A 915 -8.23 24.62 13.85
CA LEU A 915 -9.04 24.03 12.76
C LEU A 915 -10.52 23.81 13.12
N ARG A 916 -10.93 24.16 14.35
CA ARG A 916 -12.30 23.94 14.86
C ARG A 916 -13.40 24.78 14.19
N GLU A 917 -13.07 25.72 13.31
CA GLU A 917 -14.07 26.52 12.57
C GLU A 917 -14.35 26.02 11.14
N LEU A 918 -13.60 25.02 10.63
CA LEU A 918 -13.83 24.44 9.30
C LEU A 918 -14.53 23.07 9.33
N ASP A 919 -14.45 22.34 10.45
CA ASP A 919 -15.13 21.04 10.63
C ASP A 919 -16.66 21.16 10.84
N GLU A 920 -17.21 22.37 10.97
CA GLU A 920 -18.67 22.58 11.01
C GLU A 920 -19.31 22.75 9.61
N PHE A 921 -18.52 22.80 8.53
CA PHE A 921 -19.00 22.86 7.15
C PHE A 921 -19.26 21.45 6.57
N HIS A 922 -20.23 20.74 7.15
CA HIS A 922 -20.85 19.60 6.48
C HIS A 922 -21.62 20.10 5.24
N PRO A 923 -21.45 19.48 4.05
CA PRO A 923 -22.23 19.83 2.85
C PRO A 923 -23.76 19.68 3.07
N ASP A 924 -24.17 18.91 4.06
CA ASP A 924 -25.58 18.62 4.37
C ASP A 924 -26.23 19.68 5.30
N LYS A 925 -25.54 20.78 5.63
CA LYS A 925 -26.03 21.82 6.55
C LYS A 925 -26.17 23.22 5.93
N PHE A 926 -26.19 23.36 4.60
CA PHE A 926 -26.57 24.63 3.99
C PHE A 926 -28.10 24.79 4.04
N PRO A 927 -28.67 25.70 4.84
CA PRO A 927 -30.09 25.94 4.82
C PRO A 927 -30.43 26.65 3.51
N ILE A 928 -31.27 26.01 2.68
CA ILE A 928 -32.09 26.74 1.70
C ILE A 928 -32.79 27.84 2.50
N ASN A 929 -32.51 29.09 2.15
CA ASN A 929 -32.95 30.27 2.86
C ASN A 929 -34.47 30.41 2.71
N ARG A 930 -35.22 29.70 3.58
CA ARG A 930 -36.69 29.60 3.56
C ARG A 930 -37.42 30.90 3.92
N ASP A 931 -36.72 31.95 4.32
CA ASP A 931 -37.31 33.20 4.82
C ASP A 931 -37.41 34.33 3.76
N ARG A 932 -37.38 34.00 2.46
CA ARG A 932 -37.72 34.94 1.37
C ARG A 932 -38.70 34.36 0.34
N LEU A 933 -39.77 33.71 0.80
CA LEU A 933 -41.03 33.55 0.07
C LEU A 933 -42.11 34.45 0.68
#